data_AF-A0A5N6PFM1-F1
#
_entry.id   AF-A0A5N6PFM1-F1
#
_cell.length_a   1.000
_cell.length_b   1.000
_cell.length_c   1.000
_cell.angle_alpha   90.00
_cell.angle_beta   90.00
_cell.angle_gamma   90.00
#
_symmetry.space_group_name_H-M   'P 1'
#
loop_
_entity.id
_entity.type
_entity.pdbx_description
1 polymer ?
#
loop_
_entity_poly.entity_id
_entity_poly.type
_entity_poly.pdbx_seq_one_letter_code
_entity_poly.pdbx_strand_id
1 'polypeptide(L)'
;MGSVNQKPDFLKALIKVTLERARHAESNTRGLGTKCRNKLEKAAWEDCVQLYEDTVSRINMTIDPHKQCSQYEMQTWLSTALTNLQTCVEGFTDLGIGGYMLPLIKNNVSSLISNSLAMNKGGSPSNTESGYRKGFPNWVKPGDRKLLQSSNPSSQANVVVAQDGSGTYKTIGEAVAAAGKRSGSGRYVIYVKAGTYKENIEIGTKLKNIMLVGDGIGKTIITGSKSVGGGATTFNSATVAVVGDGFIGRGITFRNTAGAQNHQAVALRSGSDLSVFYQCSFEGYQDTLYVHSNRQFYRECDIYGTVDFIFGNAAVVFQNCNIYARNPPNKTNTVTAQGRTDPNQNTGISIQNCRVTAASDLKGSTGSVKTYLGRPWKQYSRTVFLKTFLDSLVNPAGWMPWSGNFALDTLYYGEYMNTGPGSSTANRVNWKGYHVITSATEASKFTLLQSSNPSSQANVVVAQDGSGTYKTIGEAVAAAGKRSGSGRYVIYVKAGTYKENIEIGTKLKNIMLVGDGIGKTIITGSKSVGGGATTFNSATVAVVGDGFIGRGITFRNTAGAQNHQAVALRSGSDLSVFYQCSFEGYQDTLYVHSNRQFYRECDIYGTVDFIFGNAAVVFQNCNIYARNPPNKTNTVTAQGRTDPNQNTGISIQNCRVTAASDLKGSTGSVKTYLGRPWQQYSRTVFLKTFLDSLVNPAGWMPWSGNFALDTLYYGEYMNTGPGSSTANRVNWKGYHVITSATEASKFTVGNFIAGGSWLPATNVPFTSGL
;
A
#
# COMPACT_ATOMS: atom_id res chain seq x y z
N MET A 1 -18.90 41.03 24.72
CA MET A 1 -18.17 39.75 24.89
C MET A 1 -18.17 39.43 26.38
N GLY A 2 -18.50 38.20 26.80
CA GLY A 2 -18.40 37.79 28.21
C GLY A 2 -16.94 37.70 28.68
N SER A 3 -16.72 37.55 29.98
CA SER A 3 -15.37 37.46 30.57
C SER A 3 -14.58 36.25 30.03
N VAL A 4 -13.35 36.49 29.60
CA VAL A 4 -12.40 35.45 29.14
C VAL A 4 -11.66 34.95 30.37
N ASN A 5 -12.03 33.78 30.90
CA ASN A 5 -11.50 33.30 32.17
C ASN A 5 -10.55 32.11 32.00
N GLN A 6 -10.56 31.41 30.85
CA GLN A 6 -9.73 30.23 30.60
C GLN A 6 -9.22 30.13 29.14
N LYS A 7 -8.17 29.33 28.91
CA LYS A 7 -7.57 29.07 27.58
C LYS A 7 -8.59 28.70 26.47
N PRO A 8 -9.62 27.87 26.71
CA PRO A 8 -10.64 27.57 25.69
C PRO A 8 -11.45 28.79 25.24
N ASP A 9 -11.72 29.73 26.14
CA ASP A 9 -12.47 30.95 25.83
C ASP A 9 -11.67 31.84 24.88
N PHE A 10 -10.37 31.99 25.14
CA PHE A 10 -9.46 32.76 24.29
C PHE A 10 -9.30 32.11 22.91
N LEU A 11 -9.17 30.77 22.82
CA LEU A 11 -9.10 30.06 21.54
C LEU A 11 -10.38 30.27 20.72
N LYS A 12 -11.54 30.16 21.35
CA LYS A 12 -12.84 30.39 20.69
C LYS A 12 -12.97 31.83 20.18
N ALA A 13 -12.52 32.81 20.97
CA ALA A 13 -12.50 34.21 20.55
C ALA A 13 -11.54 34.44 19.36
N LEU A 14 -10.32 33.89 19.43
CA LEU A 14 -9.34 33.99 18.34
C LEU A 14 -9.87 33.39 17.04
N ILE A 15 -10.52 32.22 17.10
CA ILE A 15 -11.08 31.58 15.91
C ILE A 15 -12.22 32.42 15.31
N LYS A 16 -13.08 33.04 16.15
CA LYS A 16 -14.11 33.96 15.65
C LYS A 16 -13.51 35.15 14.89
N VAL A 17 -12.49 35.79 15.46
CA VAL A 17 -11.76 36.89 14.78
C VAL A 17 -11.11 36.38 13.50
N THR A 18 -10.51 35.20 13.52
CA THR A 18 -9.90 34.56 12.35
C THR A 18 -10.94 34.34 11.25
N LEU A 19 -12.13 33.86 11.59
CA LEU A 19 -13.23 33.66 10.64
C LEU A 19 -13.74 34.98 10.04
N GLU A 20 -13.93 36.01 10.86
CA GLU A 20 -14.35 37.33 10.39
C GLU A 20 -13.34 37.93 9.41
N ARG A 21 -12.04 37.83 9.73
CA ARG A 21 -10.97 38.28 8.84
C ARG A 21 -10.88 37.44 7.57
N ALA A 22 -11.10 36.13 7.65
CA ALA A 22 -11.17 35.25 6.49
C ALA A 22 -12.33 35.63 5.55
N ARG A 23 -13.52 35.92 6.08
CA ARG A 23 -14.69 36.38 5.30
C ARG A 23 -14.42 37.73 4.63
N HIS A 24 -13.77 38.66 5.34
CA HIS A 24 -13.38 39.94 4.75
C HIS A 24 -12.37 39.76 3.62
N ALA A 25 -11.37 38.89 3.80
CA ALA A 25 -10.38 38.57 2.77
C ALA A 25 -10.99 37.86 1.56
N GLU A 26 -11.94 36.94 1.77
CA GLU A 26 -12.72 36.30 0.71
C GLU A 26 -13.49 37.36 -0.10
N SER A 27 -14.25 38.23 0.57
CA SER A 27 -15.02 39.30 -0.08
C SER A 27 -14.14 40.26 -0.88
N ASN A 28 -13.03 40.70 -0.30
CA ASN A 28 -12.04 41.53 -1.00
C ASN A 28 -11.50 40.80 -2.23
N THR A 29 -11.11 39.53 -2.10
CA THR A 29 -10.58 38.73 -3.22
C THR A 29 -11.61 38.63 -4.35
N ARG A 30 -12.89 38.36 -4.05
CA ARG A 30 -13.96 38.35 -5.07
C ARG A 30 -14.07 39.70 -5.80
N GLY A 31 -13.93 40.81 -5.08
CA GLY A 31 -13.96 42.16 -5.65
C GLY A 31 -12.81 42.49 -6.63
N LEU A 32 -11.74 41.71 -6.64
CA LEU A 32 -10.58 41.93 -7.52
C LEU A 32 -10.75 41.33 -8.93
N GLY A 33 -11.87 40.65 -9.22
CA GLY A 33 -12.06 39.95 -10.49
C GLY A 33 -11.99 40.84 -11.74
N THR A 34 -12.40 42.10 -11.63
CA THR A 34 -12.30 43.11 -12.71
C THR A 34 -10.91 43.73 -12.85
N LYS A 35 -10.03 43.53 -11.86
CA LYS A 35 -8.64 44.00 -11.88
C LYS A 35 -7.69 43.03 -12.57
N CYS A 36 -8.11 41.81 -12.87
CA CYS A 36 -7.31 40.85 -13.63
C CYS A 36 -7.02 41.40 -15.04
N ARG A 37 -5.74 41.56 -15.37
CA ARG A 37 -5.30 42.21 -16.63
C ARG A 37 -5.14 41.23 -17.78
N ASN A 38 -5.03 39.94 -17.48
CA ASN A 38 -4.83 38.89 -18.47
C ASN A 38 -5.46 37.56 -18.01
N LYS A 39 -5.48 36.58 -18.92
CA LYS A 39 -6.09 35.26 -18.68
C LYS A 39 -5.39 34.45 -17.58
N LEU A 40 -4.07 34.60 -17.42
CA LEU A 40 -3.31 33.89 -16.40
C LEU A 40 -3.64 34.43 -15.00
N GLU A 41 -3.69 35.76 -14.86
CA GLU A 41 -4.15 36.43 -13.62
C GLU A 41 -5.58 36.02 -13.29
N LYS A 42 -6.45 35.93 -14.29
CA LYS A 42 -7.83 35.48 -14.11
C LYS A 42 -7.90 34.05 -13.59
N ALA A 43 -7.11 33.12 -14.16
CA ALA A 43 -7.09 31.73 -13.74
C ALA A 43 -6.59 31.56 -12.29
N ALA A 44 -5.48 32.20 -11.92
CA ALA A 44 -4.97 32.17 -10.54
C ALA A 44 -5.92 32.86 -9.54
N TRP A 45 -6.60 33.93 -9.96
CA TRP A 45 -7.61 34.59 -9.15
C TRP A 45 -8.84 33.71 -8.91
N GLU A 46 -9.35 33.00 -9.91
CA GLU A 46 -10.49 32.07 -9.77
C GLU A 46 -10.18 30.97 -8.75
N ASP A 47 -8.98 30.37 -8.85
CA ASP A 47 -8.51 29.41 -7.86
C ASP A 47 -8.46 30.02 -6.46
N CYS A 48 -7.94 31.25 -6.34
CA CYS A 48 -7.84 31.92 -5.06
C CYS A 48 -9.20 32.19 -4.42
N VAL A 49 -10.21 32.59 -5.22
CA VAL A 49 -11.59 32.76 -4.74
C VAL A 49 -12.11 31.45 -4.16
N GLN A 50 -11.97 30.34 -4.89
CA GLN A 50 -12.38 29.00 -4.42
C GLN A 50 -11.65 28.61 -3.13
N LEU A 51 -10.35 28.85 -3.06
CA LEU A 51 -9.54 28.50 -1.88
C LEU A 51 -9.91 29.35 -0.65
N TYR A 52 -10.30 30.61 -0.82
CA TYR A 52 -10.84 31.44 0.26
C TYR A 52 -12.21 30.96 0.73
N GLU A 53 -13.12 30.58 -0.19
CA GLU A 53 -14.40 29.97 0.15
C GLU A 53 -14.21 28.71 1.02
N ASP A 54 -13.32 27.82 0.60
CA ASP A 54 -13.00 26.60 1.33
C ASP A 54 -12.34 26.91 2.68
N THR A 55 -11.50 27.93 2.76
CA THR A 55 -10.87 28.41 4.01
C THR A 55 -11.94 28.86 5.01
N VAL A 56 -12.87 29.72 4.59
CA VAL A 56 -13.97 30.21 5.41
C VAL A 56 -14.85 29.06 5.87
N SER A 57 -15.17 28.12 4.98
CA SER A 57 -15.96 26.93 5.29
C SER A 57 -15.30 26.08 6.39
N ARG A 58 -14.00 25.77 6.25
CA ARG A 58 -13.25 24.97 7.23
C ARG A 58 -13.12 25.65 8.59
N ILE A 59 -12.86 26.96 8.63
CA ILE A 59 -12.80 27.70 9.91
C ILE A 59 -14.19 27.73 10.56
N ASN A 60 -15.26 27.98 9.79
CA ASN A 60 -16.62 28.01 10.31
C ASN A 60 -17.03 26.68 10.97
N MET A 61 -16.62 25.54 10.38
CA MET A 61 -16.88 24.21 10.95
C MET A 61 -16.26 24.00 12.35
N THR A 62 -15.21 24.74 12.71
CA THR A 62 -14.55 24.59 14.02
C THR A 62 -15.32 25.24 15.18
N ILE A 63 -16.25 26.15 14.88
CA ILE A 63 -17.04 26.89 15.87
C ILE A 63 -18.55 26.69 15.70
N ASP A 64 -18.95 25.75 14.84
CA ASP A 64 -20.35 25.39 14.60
C ASP A 64 -21.00 24.86 15.89
N PRO A 65 -22.02 25.54 16.45
CA PRO A 65 -22.65 25.11 17.69
C PRO A 65 -23.41 23.78 17.55
N HIS A 66 -23.74 23.36 16.33
CA HIS A 66 -24.49 22.13 16.04
C HIS A 66 -23.58 20.93 15.77
N LYS A 67 -22.26 21.13 15.75
CA LYS A 67 -21.28 20.06 15.47
C LYS A 67 -20.25 20.00 16.59
N GLN A 68 -20.15 18.83 17.23
CA GLN A 68 -18.99 18.58 18.11
C GLN A 68 -17.73 18.54 17.25
N CYS A 69 -16.84 19.50 17.46
CA CYS A 69 -15.52 19.54 16.85
C CYS A 69 -14.48 19.14 17.89
N SER A 70 -13.83 18.00 17.71
CA SER A 70 -12.71 17.62 18.56
C SER A 70 -11.51 18.55 18.35
N GLN A 71 -10.61 18.60 19.33
CA GLN A 71 -9.35 19.35 19.23
C GLN A 71 -8.53 18.91 18.00
N TYR A 72 -8.54 17.61 17.67
CA TYR A 72 -7.85 17.05 16.52
C TYR A 72 -8.48 17.44 15.17
N GLU A 73 -9.81 17.44 15.08
CA GLU A 73 -10.53 17.95 13.90
C GLU A 73 -10.28 19.44 13.68
N MET A 74 -10.32 20.23 14.76
CA MET A 74 -9.98 21.65 14.70
C MET A 74 -8.57 21.85 14.18
N GLN A 75 -7.58 21.09 14.67
CA GLN A 75 -6.20 21.16 14.18
C GLN A 75 -6.13 20.82 12.69
N THR A 76 -6.88 19.83 12.24
CA THR A 76 -6.91 19.37 10.85
C THR A 76 -7.51 20.44 9.93
N TRP A 77 -8.68 20.98 10.28
CA TRP A 77 -9.38 21.95 9.44
C TRP A 77 -8.67 23.32 9.43
N LEU A 78 -8.06 23.75 10.55
CA LEU A 78 -7.16 24.91 10.55
C LEU A 78 -5.91 24.66 9.70
N SER A 79 -5.35 23.45 9.73
CA SER A 79 -4.19 23.09 8.88
C SER A 79 -4.56 23.19 7.40
N THR A 80 -5.74 22.71 7.02
CA THR A 80 -6.31 22.83 5.67
C THR A 80 -6.54 24.29 5.28
N ALA A 81 -7.13 25.10 6.16
CA ALA A 81 -7.35 26.53 5.92
C ALA A 81 -6.02 27.25 5.61
N LEU A 82 -4.94 26.97 6.35
CA LEU A 82 -3.62 27.53 6.05
C LEU A 82 -3.06 27.05 4.71
N THR A 83 -3.19 25.75 4.40
CA THR A 83 -2.77 25.17 3.11
C THR A 83 -3.48 25.83 1.93
N ASN A 84 -4.79 26.10 2.05
CA ASN A 84 -5.57 26.74 0.99
C ASN A 84 -5.04 28.14 0.66
N LEU A 85 -4.77 28.95 1.69
CA LEU A 85 -4.24 30.30 1.49
C LEU A 85 -2.86 30.29 0.83
N GLN A 86 -2.02 29.30 1.14
CA GLN A 86 -0.73 29.13 0.48
C GLN A 86 -0.86 28.72 -0.98
N THR A 87 -1.79 27.81 -1.26
CA THR A 87 -2.07 27.37 -2.64
C THR A 87 -2.54 28.55 -3.50
N CYS A 88 -3.31 29.49 -2.93
CA CYS A 88 -3.71 30.71 -3.64
C CYS A 88 -2.47 31.51 -4.08
N VAL A 89 -1.52 31.73 -3.17
CA VAL A 89 -0.29 32.48 -3.47
C VAL A 89 0.58 31.75 -4.49
N GLU A 90 0.66 30.42 -4.39
CA GLU A 90 1.40 29.57 -5.31
C GLU A 90 0.85 29.62 -6.73
N GLY A 91 -0.46 29.65 -6.92
CA GLY A 91 -1.06 29.77 -8.26
C GLY A 91 -0.57 30.98 -9.06
N PHE A 92 -0.38 32.13 -8.39
CA PHE A 92 0.22 33.31 -9.04
C PHE A 92 1.74 33.19 -9.24
N THR A 93 2.43 32.48 -8.34
CA THR A 93 3.89 32.30 -8.38
C THR A 93 4.28 31.32 -9.49
N ASP A 94 3.57 30.20 -9.61
CA ASP A 94 3.78 29.16 -10.62
C ASP A 94 3.65 29.71 -12.05
N LEU A 95 2.72 30.66 -12.24
CA LEU A 95 2.49 31.33 -13.52
C LEU A 95 3.37 32.58 -13.75
N GLY A 96 4.22 32.96 -12.79
CA GLY A 96 5.11 34.12 -12.90
C GLY A 96 4.41 35.49 -12.90
N ILE A 97 3.19 35.58 -12.34
CA ILE A 97 2.29 36.75 -12.41
C ILE A 97 1.98 37.38 -11.03
N GLY A 98 2.79 37.05 -10.02
CA GLY A 98 2.54 37.50 -8.64
C GLY A 98 2.69 39.00 -8.39
N GLY A 99 3.42 39.74 -9.24
CA GLY A 99 3.82 41.12 -8.96
C GLY A 99 2.69 42.15 -8.83
N TYR A 100 1.52 41.90 -9.45
CA TYR A 100 0.39 42.84 -9.42
C TYR A 100 -0.74 42.38 -8.49
N MET A 101 -1.19 41.13 -8.62
CA MET A 101 -2.35 40.64 -7.88
C MET A 101 -2.05 40.31 -6.41
N LEU A 102 -0.87 39.75 -6.09
CA LEU A 102 -0.55 39.37 -4.71
C LEU A 102 -0.54 40.54 -3.72
N PRO A 103 0.01 41.74 -4.05
CA PRO A 103 -0.11 42.91 -3.20
C PRO A 103 -1.56 43.30 -2.87
N LEU A 104 -2.50 43.11 -3.81
CA LEU A 104 -3.92 43.43 -3.63
C LEU A 104 -4.66 42.42 -2.75
N ILE A 105 -4.21 41.17 -2.72
CA ILE A 105 -4.81 40.08 -1.94
C ILE A 105 -4.22 40.01 -0.52
N LYS A 106 -3.07 40.64 -0.27
CA LYS A 106 -2.33 40.58 1.00
C LYS A 106 -3.21 40.89 2.22
N ASN A 107 -3.14 40.01 3.22
CA ASN A 107 -3.84 40.13 4.51
C ASN A 107 -3.12 39.33 5.60
N ASN A 108 -3.67 39.32 6.82
CA ASN A 108 -3.08 38.65 7.99
C ASN A 108 -3.77 37.33 8.38
N VAL A 109 -4.66 36.78 7.54
CA VAL A 109 -5.45 35.59 7.89
C VAL A 109 -4.56 34.37 8.13
N SER A 110 -3.52 34.17 7.31
CA SER A 110 -2.56 33.07 7.52
C SER A 110 -1.90 33.12 8.90
N SER A 111 -1.49 34.32 9.37
CA SER A 111 -0.90 34.51 10.69
C SER A 111 -1.88 34.21 11.82
N LEU A 112 -3.15 34.60 11.67
CA LEU A 112 -4.21 34.30 12.64
C LEU A 112 -4.51 32.80 12.72
N ILE A 113 -4.49 32.10 11.58
CA ILE A 113 -4.63 30.64 11.53
C ILE A 113 -3.43 29.97 12.20
N SER A 114 -2.20 30.40 11.93
CA SER A 114 -0.99 29.89 12.60
C SER A 114 -1.05 30.05 14.12
N ASN A 115 -1.49 31.22 14.61
CA ASN A 115 -1.69 31.44 16.04
C ASN A 115 -2.75 30.49 16.62
N SER A 116 -3.84 30.29 15.89
CA SER A 116 -4.91 29.35 16.28
C SER A 116 -4.41 27.90 16.34
N LEU A 117 -3.59 27.48 15.36
CA LEU A 117 -2.92 26.16 15.35
C LEU A 117 -1.99 25.98 16.54
N ALA A 118 -1.19 27.00 16.86
CA ALA A 118 -0.27 26.96 17.99
C ALA A 118 -1.00 26.89 19.34
N MET A 119 -2.15 27.55 19.47
CA MET A 119 -2.96 27.51 20.68
C MET A 119 -3.73 26.19 20.86
N ASN A 120 -4.22 25.63 19.75
CA ASN A 120 -4.99 24.38 19.73
C ASN A 120 -4.10 23.12 19.75
N LYS A 121 -2.77 23.27 19.75
CA LYS A 121 -1.82 22.14 19.80
C LYS A 121 -2.06 21.21 20.99
N GLY A 122 -1.74 19.92 20.80
CA GLY A 122 -1.82 18.89 21.84
C GLY A 122 -3.00 17.92 21.73
N GLY A 123 -3.92 18.14 20.79
CA GLY A 123 -4.98 17.17 20.50
C GLY A 123 -4.42 15.89 19.89
N SER A 124 -4.53 14.78 20.61
CA SER A 124 -4.33 13.45 20.02
C SER A 124 -5.65 12.98 19.37
N PRO A 125 -5.60 12.20 18.27
CA PRO A 125 -6.78 11.44 17.86
C PRO A 125 -7.26 10.63 19.07
N SER A 126 -8.58 10.59 19.32
CA SER A 126 -9.13 9.90 20.49
C SER A 126 -8.51 8.51 20.63
N ASN A 127 -7.87 8.24 21.77
CA ASN A 127 -7.31 6.93 22.18
C ASN A 127 -8.41 5.88 22.41
N THR A 128 -9.40 5.79 21.52
CA THR A 128 -10.16 4.55 21.43
C THR A 128 -9.21 3.54 20.78
N GLU A 129 -8.86 2.50 21.54
CA GLU A 129 -7.90 1.41 21.28
C GLU A 129 -8.10 0.61 19.98
N SER A 130 -8.73 1.17 18.96
CA SER A 130 -9.11 0.43 17.78
C SER A 130 -9.01 1.24 16.50
N GLY A 131 -8.05 2.17 16.30
CA GLY A 131 -7.95 3.12 15.16
C GLY A 131 -8.07 2.58 13.71
N TYR A 132 -8.22 1.28 13.55
CA TYR A 132 -8.34 0.55 12.30
C TYR A 132 -9.42 -0.52 12.54
N ARG A 133 -10.08 -1.04 11.51
CA ARG A 133 -10.88 -2.27 11.62
C ARG A 133 -10.86 -2.93 10.26
N LYS A 134 -10.45 -4.20 10.19
CA LYS A 134 -10.45 -5.01 8.95
C LYS A 134 -9.67 -4.38 7.79
N GLY A 135 -8.52 -3.77 8.06
CA GLY A 135 -7.65 -3.25 6.99
C GLY A 135 -7.83 -1.77 6.62
N PHE A 136 -8.78 -1.07 7.23
CA PHE A 136 -9.10 0.33 6.90
C PHE A 136 -9.11 1.21 8.16
N PRO A 137 -8.89 2.53 8.02
CA PRO A 137 -9.09 3.48 9.11
C PRO A 137 -10.49 3.37 9.72
N ASN A 138 -10.60 3.67 11.01
CA ASN A 138 -11.87 3.60 11.74
C ASN A 138 -13.02 4.42 11.18
N TRP A 139 -12.70 5.57 10.61
CA TRP A 139 -13.69 6.45 10.02
C TRP A 139 -14.33 5.85 8.77
N VAL A 140 -13.72 4.84 8.15
CA VAL A 140 -14.34 4.07 7.06
C VAL A 140 -15.44 3.20 7.67
N LYS A 141 -16.70 3.52 7.39
CA LYS A 141 -17.85 2.83 8.00
C LYS A 141 -17.90 1.35 7.58
N PRO A 142 -18.52 0.45 8.38
CA PRO A 142 -18.67 -0.96 8.00
C PRO A 142 -19.31 -1.18 6.61
N GLY A 143 -20.34 -0.38 6.26
CA GLY A 143 -20.97 -0.42 4.94
C GLY A 143 -20.00 -0.04 3.82
N ASP A 144 -19.23 1.04 3.99
CA ASP A 144 -18.22 1.47 3.03
C ASP A 144 -17.12 0.41 2.86
N ARG A 145 -16.67 -0.25 3.93
CA ARG A 145 -15.71 -1.36 3.83
C ARG A 145 -16.27 -2.53 3.01
N LYS A 146 -17.54 -2.89 3.23
CA LYS A 146 -18.21 -3.93 2.44
C LYS A 146 -18.26 -3.56 0.96
N LEU A 147 -18.55 -2.30 0.63
CA LEU A 147 -18.53 -1.80 -0.75
C LEU A 147 -17.12 -1.83 -1.36
N LEU A 148 -16.10 -1.44 -0.59
CA LEU A 148 -14.69 -1.48 -0.99
C LEU A 148 -14.20 -2.90 -1.28
N GLN A 149 -14.72 -3.89 -0.54
CA GLN A 149 -14.31 -5.30 -0.64
C GLN A 149 -15.26 -6.14 -1.50
N SER A 150 -16.34 -5.56 -2.05
CA SER A 150 -17.34 -6.28 -2.83
C SER A 150 -16.79 -6.75 -4.18
N SER A 151 -17.01 -8.01 -4.55
CA SER A 151 -16.69 -8.54 -5.89
C SER A 151 -17.62 -8.02 -6.98
N ASN A 152 -18.81 -7.50 -6.61
CA ASN A 152 -19.81 -6.98 -7.54
C ASN A 152 -20.32 -5.59 -7.12
N PRO A 153 -19.52 -4.52 -7.32
CA PRO A 153 -19.88 -3.18 -6.88
C PRO A 153 -21.08 -2.57 -7.63
N SER A 154 -21.40 -3.06 -8.84
CA SER A 154 -22.54 -2.57 -9.64
C SER A 154 -23.89 -2.81 -8.95
N SER A 155 -24.02 -3.89 -8.17
CA SER A 155 -25.24 -4.24 -7.43
C SER A 155 -25.64 -3.23 -6.34
N GLN A 156 -24.79 -2.25 -6.03
CA GLN A 156 -25.01 -1.21 -5.03
C GLN A 156 -24.92 0.20 -5.64
N ALA A 157 -24.89 0.31 -6.97
CA ALA A 157 -24.82 1.59 -7.66
C ALA A 157 -26.14 2.35 -7.56
N ASN A 158 -26.07 3.65 -7.26
CA ASN A 158 -27.21 4.55 -7.38
C ASN A 158 -27.44 4.92 -8.85
N VAL A 159 -26.35 5.10 -9.61
CA VAL A 159 -26.37 5.41 -11.03
C VAL A 159 -25.20 4.72 -11.73
N VAL A 160 -25.38 4.40 -13.01
CA VAL A 160 -24.37 3.75 -13.85
C VAL A 160 -23.94 4.68 -14.97
N VAL A 161 -22.64 4.78 -15.22
CA VAL A 161 -22.07 5.54 -16.33
C VAL A 161 -21.49 4.56 -17.35
N ALA A 162 -21.92 4.65 -18.60
CA ALA A 162 -21.43 3.79 -19.68
C ALA A 162 -21.46 4.52 -21.03
N GLN A 163 -20.32 4.59 -21.72
CA GLN A 163 -20.22 5.28 -23.03
C GLN A 163 -21.03 4.59 -24.13
N ASP A 164 -21.25 3.29 -24.01
CA ASP A 164 -22.03 2.45 -24.93
C ASP A 164 -23.56 2.63 -24.80
N GLY A 165 -24.02 3.44 -23.85
CA GLY A 165 -25.44 3.67 -23.59
C GLY A 165 -26.12 2.62 -22.71
N SER A 166 -25.39 1.62 -22.21
CA SER A 166 -25.91 0.58 -21.31
C SER A 166 -26.04 1.01 -19.83
N GLY A 167 -25.85 2.31 -19.55
CA GLY A 167 -25.92 2.91 -18.22
C GLY A 167 -26.95 4.04 -18.15
N THR A 168 -27.11 4.63 -16.96
CA THR A 168 -27.98 5.78 -16.70
C THR A 168 -27.47 7.05 -17.39
N TYR A 169 -26.16 7.25 -17.42
CA TYR A 169 -25.50 8.41 -18.04
C TYR A 169 -24.37 7.96 -18.97
N LYS A 170 -24.00 8.81 -19.94
CA LYS A 170 -22.86 8.55 -20.83
C LYS A 170 -21.56 9.12 -20.29
N THR A 171 -21.65 10.18 -19.49
CA THR A 171 -20.49 10.88 -18.94
C THR A 171 -20.48 10.85 -17.41
N ILE A 172 -19.29 10.99 -16.83
CA ILE A 172 -19.13 11.05 -15.38
C ILE A 172 -19.64 12.39 -14.85
N GLY A 173 -19.45 13.48 -15.61
CA GLY A 173 -19.95 14.80 -15.26
C GLY A 173 -21.46 14.83 -15.05
N GLU A 174 -22.25 14.18 -15.92
CA GLU A 174 -23.71 14.06 -15.78
C GLU A 174 -24.10 13.33 -14.49
N ALA A 175 -23.43 12.23 -14.17
CA ALA A 175 -23.70 11.48 -12.95
C ALA A 175 -23.36 12.27 -11.68
N VAL A 176 -22.27 13.04 -11.70
CA VAL A 176 -21.88 13.94 -10.61
C VAL A 176 -22.89 15.08 -10.45
N ALA A 177 -23.35 15.68 -11.55
CA ALA A 177 -24.39 16.71 -11.53
C ALA A 177 -25.72 16.17 -10.97
N ALA A 178 -26.10 14.94 -11.33
CA ALA A 178 -27.27 14.27 -10.78
C ALA A 178 -27.13 13.98 -9.28
N ALA A 179 -25.94 13.58 -8.82
CA ALA A 179 -25.66 13.41 -7.40
C ALA A 179 -25.83 14.72 -6.61
N GLY A 180 -25.64 15.88 -7.24
CA GLY A 180 -25.91 17.19 -6.62
C GLY A 180 -27.39 17.49 -6.37
N LYS A 181 -28.30 16.77 -7.04
CA LYS A 181 -29.75 16.92 -6.90
C LYS A 181 -30.38 15.88 -5.97
N ARG A 182 -29.56 14.98 -5.39
CA ARG A 182 -30.05 13.87 -4.56
C ARG A 182 -30.65 14.36 -3.25
N SER A 183 -31.64 13.61 -2.74
CA SER A 183 -32.11 13.74 -1.37
C SER A 183 -31.26 12.89 -0.42
N GLY A 184 -31.05 13.37 0.80
CA GLY A 184 -30.31 12.67 1.85
C GLY A 184 -28.78 12.80 1.79
N SER A 185 -28.12 12.36 2.87
CA SER A 185 -26.67 12.53 3.10
C SER A 185 -25.86 11.24 3.02
N GLY A 186 -26.50 10.10 2.70
CA GLY A 186 -25.87 8.79 2.61
C GLY A 186 -24.80 8.68 1.51
N ARG A 187 -24.10 7.54 1.49
CA ARG A 187 -23.16 7.15 0.43
C ARG A 187 -23.88 7.14 -0.92
N TYR A 188 -23.36 7.85 -1.92
CA TYR A 188 -23.91 7.87 -3.28
C TYR A 188 -22.89 7.24 -4.24
N VAL A 189 -23.22 6.06 -4.77
CA VAL A 189 -22.34 5.21 -5.57
C VAL A 189 -22.60 5.45 -7.06
N ILE A 190 -21.59 5.96 -7.74
CA ILE A 190 -21.55 6.10 -9.20
C ILE A 190 -20.66 4.98 -9.73
N TYR A 191 -21.27 3.99 -10.39
CA TYR A 191 -20.54 2.91 -11.05
C TYR A 191 -20.21 3.31 -12.48
N VAL A 192 -18.92 3.29 -12.82
CA VAL A 192 -18.39 3.70 -14.12
C VAL A 192 -17.86 2.46 -14.83
N LYS A 193 -18.50 2.06 -15.92
CA LYS A 193 -18.08 0.88 -16.69
C LYS A 193 -16.70 1.08 -17.33
N ALA A 194 -16.13 -0.01 -17.84
CA ALA A 194 -14.90 0.01 -18.62
C ALA A 194 -15.03 0.98 -19.80
N GLY A 195 -13.98 1.76 -20.03
CA GLY A 195 -13.98 2.85 -21.02
C GLY A 195 -12.91 3.89 -20.70
N THR A 196 -12.64 4.76 -21.68
CA THR A 196 -11.76 5.92 -21.52
C THR A 196 -12.60 7.19 -21.61
N TYR A 197 -12.77 7.84 -20.47
CA TYR A 197 -13.57 9.04 -20.27
C TYR A 197 -12.67 10.27 -20.33
N LYS A 198 -12.76 11.01 -21.43
CA LYS A 198 -12.00 12.26 -21.65
C LYS A 198 -12.76 13.44 -21.04
N GLU A 199 -12.62 13.61 -19.73
CA GLU A 199 -13.36 14.61 -18.95
C GLU A 199 -12.48 15.19 -17.86
N ASN A 200 -12.65 16.49 -17.57
CA ASN A 200 -12.16 17.09 -16.32
C ASN A 200 -13.32 17.13 -15.33
N ILE A 201 -13.18 16.45 -14.18
CA ILE A 201 -14.27 16.27 -13.21
C ILE A 201 -13.95 17.02 -11.91
N GLU A 202 -14.92 17.75 -11.39
CA GLU A 202 -14.84 18.38 -10.07
C GLU A 202 -15.98 17.90 -9.15
N ILE A 203 -15.60 17.40 -7.98
CA ILE A 203 -16.53 16.99 -6.91
C ILE A 203 -16.36 17.97 -5.75
N GLY A 204 -17.07 19.09 -5.84
CA GLY A 204 -16.97 20.21 -4.90
C GLY A 204 -17.49 19.90 -3.49
N THR A 205 -17.30 20.86 -2.57
CA THR A 205 -17.60 20.73 -1.12
C THR A 205 -19.04 20.34 -0.77
N LYS A 206 -20.01 20.68 -1.63
CA LYS A 206 -21.43 20.32 -1.47
C LYS A 206 -21.72 18.84 -1.74
N LEU A 207 -20.84 18.16 -2.48
CA LEU A 207 -21.01 16.76 -2.90
C LEU A 207 -20.30 15.80 -1.93
N LYS A 208 -20.86 15.66 -0.72
CA LYS A 208 -20.31 14.75 0.31
C LYS A 208 -20.64 13.28 0.02
N ASN A 209 -19.83 12.37 0.53
CA ASN A 209 -20.04 10.90 0.48
C ASN A 209 -20.24 10.32 -0.94
N ILE A 210 -19.68 10.95 -1.97
CA ILE A 210 -19.65 10.37 -3.32
C ILE A 210 -18.66 9.20 -3.36
N MET A 211 -19.03 8.13 -4.05
CA MET A 211 -18.14 7.03 -4.38
C MET A 211 -18.11 6.82 -5.89
N LEU A 212 -16.93 6.91 -6.50
CA LEU A 212 -16.70 6.45 -7.86
C LEU A 212 -16.14 5.04 -7.81
N VAL A 213 -16.78 4.10 -8.51
CA VAL A 213 -16.31 2.72 -8.62
C VAL A 213 -16.22 2.30 -10.08
N GLY A 214 -15.06 1.79 -10.48
CA GLY A 214 -14.78 1.33 -11.85
C GLY A 214 -14.71 -0.20 -11.96
N ASP A 215 -14.56 -0.68 -13.20
CA ASP A 215 -14.38 -2.11 -13.51
C ASP A 215 -12.98 -2.65 -13.20
N GLY A 216 -12.06 -1.77 -12.76
CA GLY A 216 -10.71 -2.11 -12.36
C GLY A 216 -9.66 -1.16 -12.96
N ILE A 217 -8.48 -1.15 -12.34
CA ILE A 217 -7.29 -0.43 -12.83
C ILE A 217 -7.04 -0.79 -14.30
N GLY A 218 -6.85 0.23 -15.14
CA GLY A 218 -6.58 0.08 -16.57
C GLY A 218 -7.81 -0.26 -17.43
N LYS A 219 -8.98 -0.56 -16.83
CA LYS A 219 -10.24 -0.79 -17.56
C LYS A 219 -11.12 0.45 -17.59
N THR A 220 -11.30 1.10 -16.45
CA THR A 220 -12.03 2.37 -16.33
C THR A 220 -11.01 3.49 -16.14
N ILE A 221 -10.89 4.37 -17.13
CA ILE A 221 -9.87 5.43 -17.17
C ILE A 221 -10.55 6.78 -17.31
N ILE A 222 -10.25 7.71 -16.41
CA ILE A 222 -10.60 9.13 -16.53
C ILE A 222 -9.34 9.90 -16.93
N THR A 223 -9.37 10.62 -18.04
CA THR A 223 -8.17 11.23 -18.62
C THR A 223 -8.37 12.69 -19.03
N GLY A 224 -7.33 13.49 -18.83
CA GLY A 224 -7.23 14.91 -19.19
C GLY A 224 -5.79 15.27 -19.58
N SER A 225 -5.54 16.54 -19.89
CA SER A 225 -4.22 17.02 -20.35
C SER A 225 -3.90 18.48 -19.97
N LYS A 226 -4.66 19.06 -19.04
CA LYS A 226 -4.36 20.41 -18.52
C LYS A 226 -3.00 20.39 -17.80
N SER A 227 -2.24 21.48 -17.94
CA SER A 227 -0.89 21.62 -17.39
C SER A 227 -0.50 23.09 -17.25
N VAL A 228 0.54 23.35 -16.46
CA VAL A 228 1.15 24.69 -16.35
C VAL A 228 1.74 25.17 -17.67
N GLY A 229 2.40 24.29 -18.42
CA GLY A 229 2.85 24.61 -19.79
C GLY A 229 1.71 25.01 -20.73
N GLY A 230 0.48 24.55 -20.46
CA GLY A 230 -0.74 24.93 -21.17
C GLY A 230 -1.49 26.13 -20.61
N GLY A 231 -0.95 26.85 -19.61
CA GLY A 231 -1.55 28.04 -19.02
C GLY A 231 -2.58 27.80 -17.91
N ALA A 232 -2.75 26.55 -17.45
CA ALA A 232 -3.47 26.26 -16.22
C ALA A 232 -2.57 26.49 -15.00
N THR A 233 -3.12 26.76 -13.83
CA THR A 233 -2.35 26.63 -12.58
C THR A 233 -2.10 25.14 -12.27
N THR A 234 -1.14 24.84 -11.41
CA THR A 234 -0.96 23.48 -10.86
C THR A 234 -2.26 22.97 -10.23
N PHE A 235 -2.97 23.82 -9.47
CA PHE A 235 -4.22 23.48 -8.79
C PHE A 235 -5.38 23.12 -9.75
N ASN A 236 -5.55 23.86 -10.84
CA ASN A 236 -6.60 23.67 -11.84
C ASN A 236 -6.19 22.75 -13.01
N SER A 237 -4.95 22.24 -12.99
CA SER A 237 -4.49 21.24 -13.98
C SER A 237 -5.08 19.84 -13.78
N ALA A 238 -5.72 19.59 -12.63
CA ALA A 238 -6.24 18.27 -12.27
C ALA A 238 -7.24 17.70 -13.29
N THR A 239 -7.01 16.46 -13.76
CA THR A 239 -8.04 15.71 -14.49
C THR A 239 -9.25 15.48 -13.59
N VAL A 240 -9.05 15.06 -12.35
CA VAL A 240 -10.12 14.93 -11.35
C VAL A 240 -9.75 15.67 -10.08
N ALA A 241 -10.65 16.54 -9.61
CA ALA A 241 -10.54 17.25 -8.35
C ALA A 241 -11.65 16.81 -7.39
N VAL A 242 -11.29 16.37 -6.18
CA VAL A 242 -12.25 15.95 -5.15
C VAL A 242 -12.07 16.74 -3.85
N VAL A 243 -13.13 17.43 -3.43
CA VAL A 243 -13.14 18.30 -2.24
C VAL A 243 -14.26 17.94 -1.26
N GLY A 244 -15.38 17.40 -1.76
CA GLY A 244 -16.49 16.95 -0.91
C GLY A 244 -16.07 15.86 0.08
N ASP A 245 -16.34 16.06 1.37
CA ASP A 245 -15.90 15.15 2.46
C ASP A 245 -16.43 13.71 2.28
N GLY A 246 -15.60 12.75 2.66
CA GLY A 246 -15.94 11.33 2.65
C GLY A 246 -15.86 10.66 1.27
N PHE A 247 -15.14 11.25 0.32
CA PHE A 247 -15.02 10.70 -1.04
C PHE A 247 -14.41 9.29 -1.05
N ILE A 248 -14.89 8.40 -1.92
CA ILE A 248 -14.29 7.09 -2.16
C ILE A 248 -14.04 6.87 -3.65
N GLY A 249 -12.81 6.54 -4.03
CA GLY A 249 -12.46 6.01 -5.35
C GLY A 249 -12.09 4.53 -5.26
N ARG A 250 -12.62 3.70 -6.17
CA ARG A 250 -12.24 2.28 -6.26
C ARG A 250 -12.12 1.80 -7.70
N GLY A 251 -11.05 1.08 -8.04
CA GLY A 251 -10.98 0.36 -9.32
C GLY A 251 -10.93 1.28 -10.54
N ILE A 252 -10.37 2.49 -10.41
CA ILE A 252 -10.33 3.50 -11.48
C ILE A 252 -8.90 3.97 -11.70
N THR A 253 -8.54 4.23 -12.96
CA THR A 253 -7.32 4.97 -13.32
C THR A 253 -7.65 6.44 -13.54
N PHE A 254 -6.96 7.33 -12.81
CA PHE A 254 -6.95 8.77 -13.03
C PHE A 254 -5.66 9.15 -13.78
N ARG A 255 -5.79 9.78 -14.95
CA ARG A 255 -4.66 10.04 -15.85
C ARG A 255 -4.57 11.49 -16.28
N ASN A 256 -3.35 12.03 -16.31
CA ASN A 256 -3.02 13.25 -17.05
C ASN A 256 -2.00 12.93 -18.15
N THR A 257 -2.34 13.32 -19.38
CA THR A 257 -1.60 13.00 -20.62
C THR A 257 -0.79 14.16 -21.17
N ALA A 258 -0.65 15.28 -20.43
CA ALA A 258 0.12 16.44 -20.89
C ALA A 258 1.56 16.09 -21.29
N GLY A 259 2.20 15.12 -20.65
CA GLY A 259 3.57 14.73 -20.94
C GLY A 259 4.59 15.51 -20.11
N ALA A 260 5.83 15.00 -20.05
CA ALA A 260 6.87 15.55 -19.17
C ALA A 260 7.38 16.93 -19.60
N GLN A 261 7.21 17.29 -20.86
CA GLN A 261 7.60 18.58 -21.43
C GLN A 261 6.67 19.74 -21.04
N ASN A 262 5.49 19.43 -20.47
CA ASN A 262 4.48 20.42 -20.12
C ASN A 262 4.49 20.82 -18.64
N HIS A 263 5.57 20.50 -17.93
CA HIS A 263 5.76 20.79 -16.51
C HIS A 263 4.64 20.18 -15.63
N GLN A 264 4.14 20.89 -14.61
CA GLN A 264 3.14 20.40 -13.66
C GLN A 264 1.83 20.04 -14.36
N ALA A 265 1.35 18.82 -14.16
CA ALA A 265 0.11 18.33 -14.76
C ALA A 265 -0.55 17.24 -13.87
N VAL A 266 -1.55 17.65 -13.10
CA VAL A 266 -2.15 16.80 -12.06
C VAL A 266 -3.14 15.81 -12.65
N ALA A 267 -3.03 14.53 -12.29
CA ALA A 267 -4.01 13.49 -12.63
C ALA A 267 -5.17 13.46 -11.63
N LEU A 268 -4.86 13.50 -10.33
CA LEU A 268 -5.86 13.63 -9.27
C LEU A 268 -5.41 14.66 -8.25
N ARG A 269 -6.31 15.59 -7.89
CA ARG A 269 -6.20 16.45 -6.71
C ARG A 269 -7.25 16.05 -5.68
N SER A 270 -6.84 15.75 -4.45
CA SER A 270 -7.76 15.50 -3.34
C SER A 270 -7.55 16.52 -2.23
N GLY A 271 -8.60 17.28 -1.92
CA GLY A 271 -8.78 18.07 -0.70
C GLY A 271 -9.94 17.56 0.17
N SER A 272 -10.42 16.34 -0.09
CA SER A 272 -11.55 15.71 0.62
C SER A 272 -11.10 15.13 1.96
N ASP A 273 -11.71 15.57 3.06
CA ASP A 273 -11.46 15.00 4.38
C ASP A 273 -12.08 13.62 4.50
N LEU A 274 -11.35 12.69 5.13
CA LEU A 274 -11.75 11.29 5.26
C LEU A 274 -12.00 10.63 3.89
N SER A 275 -11.10 10.84 2.93
CA SER A 275 -11.19 10.23 1.59
C SER A 275 -10.41 8.91 1.49
N VAL A 276 -10.98 7.93 0.77
CA VAL A 276 -10.35 6.61 0.50
C VAL A 276 -10.12 6.43 -1.00
N PHE A 277 -8.95 5.93 -1.36
CA PHE A 277 -8.67 5.39 -2.69
C PHE A 277 -8.20 3.94 -2.55
N TYR A 278 -8.91 3.00 -3.17
CA TYR A 278 -8.65 1.57 -3.05
C TYR A 278 -8.55 0.92 -4.41
N GLN A 279 -7.41 0.31 -4.73
CA GLN A 279 -7.19 -0.29 -6.05
C GLN A 279 -7.43 0.72 -7.18
N CYS A 280 -6.86 1.92 -7.04
CA CYS A 280 -6.85 2.95 -8.08
C CYS A 280 -5.46 3.05 -8.70
N SER A 281 -5.39 3.63 -9.91
CA SER A 281 -4.12 4.03 -10.50
C SER A 281 -4.09 5.53 -10.77
N PHE A 282 -2.91 6.13 -10.58
CA PHE A 282 -2.64 7.54 -10.81
C PHE A 282 -1.48 7.66 -11.78
N GLU A 283 -1.76 8.18 -12.97
CA GLU A 283 -0.82 8.15 -14.09
C GLU A 283 -0.54 9.55 -14.61
N GLY A 284 0.73 9.97 -14.53
CA GLY A 284 1.18 11.25 -15.07
C GLY A 284 2.70 11.29 -15.21
N TYR A 285 3.25 12.52 -15.18
CA TYR A 285 4.68 12.79 -15.14
C TYR A 285 5.00 13.64 -13.91
N GLN A 286 5.17 14.95 -14.09
CA GLN A 286 5.38 15.87 -12.96
C GLN A 286 4.04 16.14 -12.25
N ASP A 287 4.06 16.14 -10.92
CA ASP A 287 2.92 16.50 -10.07
C ASP A 287 1.68 15.61 -10.26
N THR A 288 1.89 14.30 -10.47
CA THR A 288 0.80 13.36 -10.81
C THR A 288 -0.34 13.33 -9.77
N LEU A 289 -0.01 13.19 -8.49
CA LEU A 289 -0.97 13.04 -7.40
C LEU A 289 -0.82 14.17 -6.38
N TYR A 290 -1.80 15.08 -6.38
CA TYR A 290 -1.85 16.21 -5.47
C TYR A 290 -2.69 15.86 -4.23
N VAL A 291 -2.02 15.35 -3.20
CA VAL A 291 -2.59 15.14 -1.85
C VAL A 291 -2.67 16.48 -1.11
N HIS A 292 -3.54 17.34 -1.62
CA HIS A 292 -3.60 18.77 -1.29
C HIS A 292 -3.76 19.04 0.21
N SER A 293 -4.84 18.56 0.83
CA SER A 293 -5.19 18.88 2.23
C SER A 293 -6.07 17.82 2.90
N ASN A 294 -6.40 18.02 4.19
CA ASN A 294 -7.21 17.11 5.01
C ASN A 294 -6.66 15.67 5.16
N ARG A 295 -7.47 14.73 5.67
CA ARG A 295 -7.07 13.34 5.97
C ARG A 295 -7.42 12.41 4.82
N GLN A 296 -6.46 11.63 4.35
CA GLN A 296 -6.63 10.77 3.16
C GLN A 296 -5.98 9.39 3.36
N PHE A 297 -6.56 8.36 2.74
CA PHE A 297 -6.02 7.00 2.78
C PHE A 297 -6.01 6.34 1.39
N TYR A 298 -4.83 5.89 0.97
CA TYR A 298 -4.61 5.21 -0.31
C TYR A 298 -4.15 3.78 -0.02
N ARG A 299 -4.82 2.79 -0.59
CA ARG A 299 -4.49 1.38 -0.36
C ARG A 299 -4.51 0.56 -1.64
N GLU A 300 -3.47 -0.27 -1.82
CA GLU A 300 -3.34 -1.16 -2.99
C GLU A 300 -3.45 -0.40 -4.32
N CYS A 301 -2.91 0.82 -4.38
CA CYS A 301 -2.94 1.68 -5.57
C CYS A 301 -1.61 1.62 -6.34
N ASP A 302 -1.66 1.95 -7.63
CA ASP A 302 -0.48 2.12 -8.48
C ASP A 302 -0.27 3.61 -8.79
N ILE A 303 0.89 4.17 -8.44
CA ILE A 303 1.21 5.59 -8.65
C ILE A 303 2.41 5.70 -9.58
N TYR A 304 2.26 6.41 -10.70
CA TYR A 304 3.30 6.60 -11.71
C TYR A 304 3.64 8.08 -11.87
N GLY A 305 4.93 8.43 -11.89
CA GLY A 305 5.33 9.80 -12.19
C GLY A 305 6.84 10.02 -12.22
N THR A 306 7.25 11.28 -12.26
CA THR A 306 8.66 11.69 -12.41
C THR A 306 9.12 12.64 -11.30
N VAL A 307 8.88 13.93 -11.47
CA VAL A 307 9.21 14.99 -10.51
C VAL A 307 8.01 15.23 -9.60
N ASP A 308 8.25 15.19 -8.29
CA ASP A 308 7.32 15.57 -7.22
C ASP A 308 5.95 14.90 -7.34
N PHE A 309 5.91 13.66 -7.82
CA PHE A 309 4.67 13.09 -8.32
C PHE A 309 3.69 12.65 -7.22
N ILE A 310 4.09 12.69 -5.95
CA ILE A 310 3.21 12.69 -4.77
C ILE A 310 3.52 13.94 -3.94
N PHE A 311 2.66 14.95 -4.00
CA PHE A 311 2.93 16.24 -3.37
C PHE A 311 1.70 16.85 -2.70
N GLY A 312 1.92 17.82 -1.81
CA GLY A 312 0.88 18.52 -1.08
C GLY A 312 1.05 18.50 0.44
N ASN A 313 0.01 18.89 1.15
CA ASN A 313 0.04 19.08 2.60
C ASN A 313 -1.13 18.39 3.31
N ALA A 314 -1.63 17.28 2.78
CA ALA A 314 -2.57 16.41 3.49
C ALA A 314 -1.91 15.68 4.68
N ALA A 315 -2.73 15.15 5.58
CA ALA A 315 -2.37 14.07 6.49
C ALA A 315 -2.73 12.75 5.80
N VAL A 316 -1.76 12.13 5.13
CA VAL A 316 -2.02 11.01 4.20
C VAL A 316 -1.18 9.77 4.50
N VAL A 317 -1.82 8.61 4.39
CA VAL A 317 -1.17 7.29 4.45
C VAL A 317 -1.38 6.55 3.13
N PHE A 318 -0.29 6.09 2.53
CA PHE A 318 -0.25 5.12 1.44
C PHE A 318 0.12 3.76 2.01
N GLN A 319 -0.72 2.74 1.78
CA GLN A 319 -0.53 1.40 2.33
C GLN A 319 -0.60 0.34 1.24
N ASN A 320 0.41 -0.53 1.16
CA ASN A 320 0.47 -1.63 0.18
C ASN A 320 0.36 -1.14 -1.28
N CYS A 321 0.83 0.07 -1.57
CA CYS A 321 0.81 0.65 -2.91
C CYS A 321 2.08 0.31 -3.69
N ASN A 322 1.98 0.29 -5.02
CA ASN A 322 3.14 0.29 -5.91
C ASN A 322 3.40 1.72 -6.40
N ILE A 323 4.64 2.16 -6.30
CA ILE A 323 5.10 3.50 -6.64
C ILE A 323 6.17 3.34 -7.72
N TYR A 324 5.89 3.86 -8.91
CA TYR A 324 6.66 3.66 -10.12
C TYR A 324 7.25 4.97 -10.62
N ALA A 325 8.57 5.14 -10.45
CA ALA A 325 9.27 6.27 -11.04
C ALA A 325 9.49 6.02 -12.55
N ARG A 326 9.14 7.00 -13.36
CA ARG A 326 9.25 6.97 -14.84
C ARG A 326 10.52 7.66 -15.31
N ASN A 327 10.82 7.60 -16.61
CA ASN A 327 11.97 8.30 -17.19
C ASN A 327 11.68 9.81 -17.33
N PRO A 328 12.38 10.69 -16.58
CA PRO A 328 12.19 12.14 -16.68
C PRO A 328 13.09 12.75 -17.78
N PRO A 329 12.68 13.87 -18.40
CA PRO A 329 13.55 14.64 -19.29
C PRO A 329 14.83 15.10 -18.60
N ASN A 330 14.72 15.58 -17.34
CA ASN A 330 15.82 16.18 -16.59
C ASN A 330 16.68 15.17 -15.82
N LYS A 331 16.56 13.87 -16.14
CA LYS A 331 17.31 12.77 -15.50
C LYS A 331 17.27 12.74 -13.96
N THR A 332 16.25 13.37 -13.38
CA THR A 332 16.03 13.44 -11.94
C THR A 332 14.56 13.19 -11.62
N ASN A 333 14.29 12.29 -10.69
CA ASN A 333 12.97 12.01 -10.15
C ASN A 333 12.94 12.30 -8.65
N THR A 334 11.79 12.71 -8.15
CA THR A 334 11.49 12.87 -6.73
C THR A 334 10.13 12.26 -6.45
N VAL A 335 10.09 11.24 -5.58
CA VAL A 335 8.83 10.56 -5.26
C VAL A 335 7.89 11.50 -4.51
N THR A 336 8.39 12.21 -3.49
CA THR A 336 7.57 13.15 -2.73
C THR A 336 8.07 14.59 -2.74
N ALA A 337 7.12 15.52 -2.63
CA ALA A 337 7.36 16.92 -2.32
C ALA A 337 6.34 17.42 -1.29
N GLN A 338 6.63 17.17 -0.01
CA GLN A 338 5.68 17.47 1.05
C GLN A 338 5.74 18.94 1.47
N GLY A 339 4.56 19.57 1.54
CA GLY A 339 4.39 21.02 1.62
C GLY A 339 3.99 21.57 2.99
N ARG A 340 4.45 20.99 4.11
CA ARG A 340 4.12 21.54 5.43
C ARG A 340 4.90 22.81 5.74
N THR A 341 4.20 23.87 6.10
CA THR A 341 4.75 25.24 6.28
C THR A 341 4.73 25.74 7.70
N ASP A 342 3.94 25.14 8.57
CA ASP A 342 3.85 25.50 9.99
C ASP A 342 4.08 24.24 10.83
N PRO A 343 4.95 24.26 11.85
CA PRO A 343 5.26 23.07 12.64
C PRO A 343 4.05 22.55 13.43
N ASN A 344 3.05 23.39 13.68
CA ASN A 344 1.82 23.04 14.37
C ASN A 344 0.79 22.35 13.44
N GLN A 345 0.99 22.34 12.12
CA GLN A 345 0.14 21.55 11.23
C GLN A 345 0.32 20.06 11.51
N ASN A 346 -0.80 19.32 11.56
CA ASN A 346 -0.83 17.88 11.80
C ASN A 346 -0.74 17.04 10.51
N THR A 347 -0.02 17.55 9.52
CA THR A 347 0.03 17.03 8.14
C THR A 347 1.36 16.31 7.83
N GLY A 348 1.40 15.53 6.76
CA GLY A 348 2.57 14.76 6.36
C GLY A 348 2.22 13.61 5.41
N ILE A 349 3.23 13.12 4.69
CA ILE A 349 3.11 11.95 3.81
C ILE A 349 3.72 10.72 4.49
N SER A 350 2.96 9.64 4.60
CA SER A 350 3.40 8.38 5.20
C SER A 350 3.22 7.23 4.21
N ILE A 351 4.32 6.58 3.83
CA ILE A 351 4.36 5.50 2.84
C ILE A 351 4.70 4.19 3.55
N GLN A 352 3.78 3.22 3.54
CA GLN A 352 3.83 2.04 4.40
C GLN A 352 3.62 0.76 3.64
N ASN A 353 4.50 -0.24 3.86
CA ASN A 353 4.42 -1.53 3.19
C ASN A 353 4.29 -1.39 1.65
N CYS A 354 4.83 -0.31 1.09
CA CYS A 354 4.73 -0.03 -0.35
C CYS A 354 5.93 -0.64 -1.08
N ARG A 355 5.97 -0.47 -2.40
CA ARG A 355 7.15 -0.74 -3.24
C ARG A 355 7.47 0.49 -4.08
N VAL A 356 8.70 0.99 -4.00
CA VAL A 356 9.23 2.03 -4.89
C VAL A 356 10.15 1.36 -5.91
N THR A 357 9.75 1.37 -7.18
CA THR A 357 10.44 0.68 -8.28
C THR A 357 10.46 1.53 -9.54
N ALA A 358 11.27 1.15 -10.53
CA ALA A 358 11.26 1.78 -11.85
C ALA A 358 10.05 1.30 -12.69
N ALA A 359 9.35 2.24 -13.33
CA ALA A 359 8.42 1.94 -14.40
C ALA A 359 9.15 1.33 -15.60
N SER A 360 8.41 0.70 -16.52
CA SER A 360 8.99 0.04 -17.70
C SER A 360 9.86 0.97 -18.54
N ASP A 361 9.47 2.23 -18.67
CA ASP A 361 10.21 3.26 -19.42
C ASP A 361 11.51 3.73 -18.76
N LEU A 362 11.74 3.40 -17.47
CA LEU A 362 12.95 3.74 -16.73
C LEU A 362 13.91 2.55 -16.54
N LYS A 363 13.42 1.30 -16.61
CA LYS A 363 14.19 0.09 -16.25
C LYS A 363 15.53 -0.09 -16.98
N GLY A 364 15.69 0.44 -18.19
CA GLY A 364 16.95 0.40 -18.97
C GLY A 364 17.87 1.61 -18.77
N SER A 365 17.48 2.61 -17.97
CA SER A 365 18.20 3.88 -17.81
C SER A 365 18.44 4.27 -16.35
N THR A 366 18.23 3.34 -15.41
CA THR A 366 18.34 3.58 -13.96
C THR A 366 19.71 4.11 -13.54
N GLY A 367 20.79 3.71 -14.21
CA GLY A 367 22.15 4.25 -13.95
C GLY A 367 22.35 5.71 -14.38
N SER A 368 21.49 6.24 -15.26
CA SER A 368 21.57 7.61 -15.79
C SER A 368 20.56 8.57 -15.17
N VAL A 369 19.61 8.08 -14.36
CA VAL A 369 18.54 8.86 -13.75
C VAL A 369 18.63 8.79 -12.24
N LYS A 370 18.76 9.93 -11.58
CA LYS A 370 18.80 10.00 -10.11
C LYS A 370 17.37 10.04 -9.58
N THR A 371 16.95 8.99 -8.87
CA THR A 371 15.63 8.98 -8.20
C THR A 371 15.79 9.15 -6.69
N TYR A 372 15.11 10.15 -6.13
CA TYR A 372 15.13 10.44 -4.69
C TYR A 372 13.75 10.15 -4.08
N LEU A 373 13.75 9.77 -2.81
CA LEU A 373 12.53 9.56 -2.00
C LEU A 373 11.70 10.85 -1.86
N GLY A 374 12.35 12.01 -1.87
CA GLY A 374 11.67 13.30 -1.95
C GLY A 374 12.58 14.50 -1.76
N ARG A 375 11.96 15.69 -1.76
CA ARG A 375 12.59 16.99 -1.50
C ARG A 375 11.67 17.95 -0.73
N PRO A 376 12.23 18.85 0.11
CA PRO A 376 11.43 19.65 1.03
C PRO A 376 10.85 20.89 0.34
N TRP A 377 9.67 20.75 -0.28
CA TRP A 377 8.98 21.88 -0.90
C TRP A 377 8.75 23.05 0.05
N LYS A 378 8.52 22.76 1.35
CA LYS A 378 8.28 23.77 2.39
C LYS A 378 9.10 23.51 3.65
N GLN A 379 9.24 24.56 4.47
CA GLN A 379 10.17 24.64 5.59
C GLN A 379 10.06 23.48 6.59
N TYR A 380 8.86 22.98 6.85
CA TYR A 380 8.61 21.92 7.84
C TYR A 380 8.23 20.60 7.19
N SER A 381 8.69 20.37 5.94
CA SER A 381 8.39 19.18 5.16
C SER A 381 8.49 17.91 5.98
N ARG A 382 7.47 17.05 5.92
CA ARG A 382 7.40 15.83 6.75
C ARG A 382 7.00 14.63 5.92
N THR A 383 7.90 13.67 5.78
CA THR A 383 7.67 12.45 5.00
C THR A 383 8.33 11.25 5.66
N VAL A 384 7.65 10.10 5.68
CA VAL A 384 8.25 8.85 6.15
C VAL A 384 8.01 7.68 5.19
N PHE A 385 9.02 6.83 5.07
CA PHE A 385 8.95 5.52 4.40
C PHE A 385 9.14 4.42 5.44
N LEU A 386 8.11 3.63 5.68
CA LEU A 386 8.07 2.61 6.72
C LEU A 386 7.83 1.23 6.09
N LYS A 387 8.69 0.26 6.38
CA LYS A 387 8.56 -1.14 5.92
C LYS A 387 8.35 -1.25 4.41
N THR A 388 8.92 -0.31 3.67
CA THR A 388 8.72 -0.16 2.23
C THR A 388 9.88 -0.78 1.49
N PHE A 389 9.60 -1.49 0.40
CA PHE A 389 10.64 -1.99 -0.49
C PHE A 389 11.15 -0.83 -1.36
N LEU A 390 12.44 -0.54 -1.28
CA LEU A 390 13.14 0.47 -2.08
C LEU A 390 14.09 -0.24 -3.05
N ASP A 391 13.79 -0.17 -4.34
CA ASP A 391 14.64 -0.76 -5.38
C ASP A 391 15.90 0.07 -5.64
N SER A 392 16.80 -0.45 -6.46
CA SER A 392 18.14 0.07 -6.73
C SER A 392 18.16 1.43 -7.41
N LEU A 393 17.03 1.90 -7.96
CA LEU A 393 16.90 3.24 -8.52
C LEU A 393 17.02 4.34 -7.47
N VAL A 394 16.75 4.04 -6.19
CA VAL A 394 16.80 5.04 -5.12
C VAL A 394 18.26 5.42 -4.90
N ASN A 395 18.57 6.69 -5.15
CA ASN A 395 19.91 7.23 -5.00
C ASN A 395 20.42 7.01 -3.56
N PRO A 396 21.69 6.66 -3.34
CA PRO A 396 22.23 6.42 -2.00
C PRO A 396 22.02 7.58 -1.01
N ALA A 397 22.04 8.82 -1.49
CA ALA A 397 21.73 10.01 -0.68
C ALA A 397 20.29 9.99 -0.13
N GLY A 398 19.38 9.28 -0.80
CA GLY A 398 17.97 9.10 -0.45
C GLY A 398 17.11 10.31 -0.74
N TRP A 399 17.54 11.50 -0.31
CA TRP A 399 16.77 12.73 -0.35
C TRP A 399 17.54 13.83 -1.11
N MET A 400 16.80 14.75 -1.72
CA MET A 400 17.37 15.85 -2.51
C MET A 400 17.03 17.21 -1.87
N PRO A 401 17.97 18.17 -1.73
CA PRO A 401 17.65 19.49 -1.22
C PRO A 401 16.71 20.21 -2.19
N TRP A 402 15.86 21.10 -1.66
CA TRP A 402 15.03 21.96 -2.51
C TRP A 402 15.86 23.09 -3.13
N SER A 403 16.56 23.86 -2.30
CA SER A 403 17.51 24.90 -2.70
C SER A 403 18.45 25.21 -1.53
N GLY A 404 19.76 25.09 -1.75
CA GLY A 404 20.78 25.29 -0.73
C GLY A 404 20.46 24.54 0.58
N ASN A 405 20.54 25.26 1.70
CA ASN A 405 20.24 24.73 3.04
C ASN A 405 18.79 24.93 3.50
N PHE A 406 17.88 25.33 2.60
CA PHE A 406 16.47 25.53 2.95
C PHE A 406 15.85 24.26 3.56
N ALA A 407 15.16 24.43 4.68
CA ALA A 407 14.41 23.40 5.43
C ALA A 407 15.23 22.26 6.06
N LEU A 408 16.52 22.12 5.76
CA LEU A 408 17.30 20.93 6.15
C LEU A 408 17.38 20.71 7.66
N ASP A 409 17.24 21.78 8.46
CA ASP A 409 17.23 21.75 9.92
C ASP A 409 15.85 21.57 10.56
N THR A 410 14.78 21.79 9.80
CA THR A 410 13.40 21.89 10.30
C THR A 410 12.44 20.85 9.72
N LEU A 411 12.82 20.21 8.61
CA LEU A 411 12.09 19.08 8.04
C LEU A 411 12.17 17.85 8.97
N TYR A 412 11.29 16.87 8.72
CA TYR A 412 11.35 15.54 9.34
C TYR A 412 11.20 14.48 8.26
N TYR A 413 12.32 13.88 7.84
CA TYR A 413 12.38 12.79 6.87
C TYR A 413 12.82 11.50 7.55
N GLY A 414 11.95 10.50 7.56
CA GLY A 414 12.13 9.27 8.31
C GLY A 414 12.15 8.01 7.46
N GLU A 415 13.07 7.09 7.76
CA GLU A 415 13.08 5.73 7.20
C GLU A 415 13.04 4.69 8.33
N TYR A 416 12.12 3.72 8.26
CA TYR A 416 11.95 2.67 9.29
C TYR A 416 11.82 1.29 8.66
N MET A 417 12.77 0.39 8.94
CA MET A 417 12.73 -1.02 8.51
C MET A 417 12.41 -1.23 7.01
N ASN A 418 12.89 -0.33 6.15
CA ASN A 418 12.78 -0.49 4.70
C ASN A 418 13.66 -1.64 4.22
N THR A 419 13.28 -2.28 3.11
CA THR A 419 14.00 -3.41 2.51
C THR A 419 14.33 -3.14 1.05
N GLY A 420 15.19 -3.96 0.44
CA GLY A 420 15.58 -3.83 -0.97
C GLY A 420 16.92 -3.13 -1.17
N PRO A 421 17.48 -3.18 -2.39
CA PRO A 421 18.82 -2.67 -2.66
C PRO A 421 18.98 -1.15 -2.46
N GLY A 422 17.90 -0.37 -2.59
CA GLY A 422 17.90 1.08 -2.34
C GLY A 422 17.67 1.47 -0.88
N SER A 423 17.47 0.51 0.03
CA SER A 423 17.11 0.79 1.43
C SER A 423 18.28 1.01 2.38
N SER A 424 19.51 0.84 1.92
CA SER A 424 20.69 1.12 2.75
C SER A 424 20.74 2.59 3.14
N THR A 425 20.88 2.87 4.44
CA THR A 425 20.94 4.23 4.98
C THR A 425 22.36 4.75 5.19
N ALA A 426 23.39 3.93 4.91
CA ALA A 426 24.79 4.25 5.22
C ALA A 426 25.32 5.51 4.52
N ASN A 427 24.80 5.82 3.32
CA ASN A 427 25.24 6.95 2.49
C ASN A 427 24.14 8.01 2.33
N ARG A 428 23.17 8.04 3.26
CA ARG A 428 22.10 9.04 3.24
C ARG A 428 22.65 10.42 3.59
N VAL A 429 21.89 11.44 3.21
CA VAL A 429 22.19 12.83 3.59
C VAL A 429 22.36 12.98 5.10
N ASN A 430 23.28 13.87 5.51
CA ASN A 430 23.56 14.16 6.93
C ASN A 430 22.78 15.40 7.43
N TRP A 431 21.52 15.54 7.03
CA TRP A 431 20.71 16.68 7.46
C TRP A 431 20.18 16.47 8.86
N LYS A 432 20.10 17.54 9.67
CA LYS A 432 19.53 17.47 11.02
C LYS A 432 18.09 16.96 11.03
N GLY A 433 17.30 17.28 10.00
CA GLY A 433 15.94 16.79 9.83
C GLY A 433 15.80 15.37 9.27
N TYR A 434 16.90 14.71 8.89
CA TYR A 434 16.88 13.32 8.44
C TYR A 434 17.05 12.34 9.61
N HIS A 435 16.25 11.28 9.62
CA HIS A 435 16.20 10.31 10.70
C HIS A 435 16.12 8.88 10.17
N VAL A 436 17.07 8.04 10.59
CA VAL A 436 16.88 6.59 10.57
C VAL A 436 16.11 6.23 11.83
N ILE A 437 14.82 5.93 11.68
CA ILE A 437 13.95 5.61 12.81
C ILE A 437 14.29 4.18 13.26
N THR A 438 14.56 4.01 14.56
CA THR A 438 14.83 2.68 15.16
C THR A 438 13.73 2.26 16.14
N SER A 439 12.99 3.23 16.69
CA SER A 439 11.91 2.98 17.64
C SER A 439 10.58 2.67 16.95
N ALA A 440 9.98 1.52 17.30
CA ALA A 440 8.62 1.20 16.86
C ALA A 440 7.58 2.22 17.36
N THR A 441 7.80 2.81 18.53
CA THR A 441 6.93 3.85 19.12
C THR A 441 7.01 5.17 18.35
N GLU A 442 8.17 5.49 17.78
CA GLU A 442 8.31 6.65 16.90
C GLU A 442 7.63 6.39 15.56
N ALA A 443 7.89 5.22 14.95
CA ALA A 443 7.27 4.83 13.70
C ALA A 443 5.73 4.77 13.79
N SER A 444 5.18 4.32 14.93
CA SER A 444 3.74 4.16 15.11
C SER A 444 2.95 5.47 15.03
N LYS A 445 3.58 6.61 15.33
CA LYS A 445 3.00 7.97 15.17
C LYS A 445 2.57 8.26 13.74
N PHE A 446 3.18 7.59 12.77
CA PHE A 446 2.91 7.77 11.35
C PHE A 446 2.03 6.66 10.76
N THR A 447 1.70 5.63 11.54
CA THR A 447 0.86 4.50 11.13
C THR A 447 -0.60 4.72 11.44
N LEU A 448 -1.49 4.21 10.58
CA LEU A 448 -2.82 3.83 11.04
C LEU A 448 -2.58 2.64 11.96
N LEU A 449 -2.70 2.82 13.28
CA LEU A 449 -2.55 1.75 14.25
C LEU A 449 -3.34 0.54 13.75
N GLN A 450 -2.66 -0.51 13.29
CA GLN A 450 -3.33 -1.75 12.91
C GLN A 450 -4.08 -2.23 14.14
N SER A 451 -5.39 -2.16 14.09
CA SER A 451 -6.27 -2.77 15.05
C SER A 451 -6.21 -4.27 14.83
N SER A 452 -6.41 -5.08 15.82
CA SER A 452 -6.58 -4.82 17.25
C SER A 452 -5.28 -5.14 17.95
N ASN A 453 -5.12 -4.71 19.21
CA ASN A 453 -4.31 -5.50 20.13
C ASN A 453 -4.85 -6.94 20.01
N PRO A 454 -4.07 -7.93 19.52
CA PRO A 454 -4.63 -9.24 19.23
C PRO A 454 -5.31 -9.85 20.47
N SER A 455 -4.91 -9.40 21.67
CA SER A 455 -5.55 -9.67 22.95
C SER A 455 -7.05 -9.39 23.00
N SER A 456 -7.57 -8.33 22.37
CA SER A 456 -8.98 -7.94 22.47
C SER A 456 -9.92 -8.76 21.58
N GLN A 457 -9.39 -9.62 20.73
CA GLN A 457 -10.14 -10.57 19.88
C GLN A 457 -9.74 -12.02 20.14
N ALA A 458 -8.77 -12.26 21.04
CA ALA A 458 -8.28 -13.59 21.36
C ALA A 458 -9.30 -14.35 22.20
N ASN A 459 -9.55 -15.61 21.86
CA ASN A 459 -10.22 -16.52 22.77
C ASN A 459 -9.31 -16.88 23.93
N VAL A 460 -8.01 -17.05 23.64
CA VAL A 460 -6.96 -17.35 24.62
C VAL A 460 -5.65 -16.68 24.23
N VAL A 461 -4.84 -16.32 25.24
CA VAL A 461 -3.54 -15.69 25.06
C VAL A 461 -2.44 -16.64 25.53
N VAL A 462 -1.36 -16.76 24.77
CA VAL A 462 -0.17 -17.54 25.11
C VAL A 462 0.99 -16.59 25.39
N ALA A 463 1.61 -16.69 26.56
CA ALA A 463 2.74 -15.86 26.94
C ALA A 463 3.69 -16.61 27.90
N GLN A 464 4.98 -16.70 27.56
CA GLN A 464 5.97 -17.43 28.37
C GLN A 464 6.22 -16.75 29.73
N ASP A 465 6.01 -15.43 29.81
CA ASP A 465 6.16 -14.60 31.01
C ASP A 465 4.99 -14.74 32.02
N GLY A 466 3.98 -15.55 31.70
CA GLY A 466 2.80 -15.75 32.54
C GLY A 466 1.71 -14.68 32.40
N SER A 467 1.88 -13.69 31.52
CA SER A 467 0.90 -12.62 31.28
C SER A 467 -0.25 -13.03 30.34
N GLY A 468 -0.41 -14.32 30.05
CA GLY A 468 -1.42 -14.91 29.17
C GLY A 468 -2.21 -16.03 29.85
N THR A 469 -3.22 -16.54 29.15
CA THR A 469 -4.04 -17.70 29.59
C THR A 469 -3.22 -18.99 29.70
N TYR A 470 -2.29 -19.21 28.78
CA TYR A 470 -1.40 -20.37 28.74
C TYR A 470 0.06 -19.95 28.57
N LYS A 471 1.00 -20.83 28.96
CA LYS A 471 2.44 -20.59 28.75
C LYS A 471 2.93 -21.16 27.44
N THR A 472 2.26 -22.20 26.93
CA THR A 472 2.64 -22.92 25.72
C THR A 472 1.56 -22.86 24.65
N ILE A 473 1.94 -23.03 23.40
CA ILE A 473 1.01 -23.06 22.27
C ILE A 473 0.24 -24.39 22.28
N GLY A 474 0.89 -25.48 22.68
CA GLY A 474 0.24 -26.80 22.80
C GLY A 474 -0.97 -26.79 23.75
N GLU A 475 -0.85 -26.14 24.91
CA GLU A 475 -1.97 -25.99 25.86
C GLU A 475 -3.15 -25.23 25.25
N ALA A 476 -2.88 -24.13 24.55
CA ALA A 476 -3.91 -23.33 23.89
C ALA A 476 -4.63 -24.11 22.77
N VAL A 477 -3.89 -24.91 22.00
CA VAL A 477 -4.44 -25.80 20.97
C VAL A 477 -5.28 -26.92 21.59
N ALA A 478 -4.83 -27.51 22.69
CA ALA A 478 -5.61 -28.51 23.43
C ALA A 478 -6.92 -27.92 24.00
N ALA A 479 -6.88 -26.68 24.51
CA ALA A 479 -8.06 -25.96 24.97
C ALA A 479 -9.04 -25.66 23.83
N ALA A 480 -8.53 -25.27 22.65
CA ALA A 480 -9.34 -25.08 21.46
C ALA A 480 -10.08 -26.36 21.05
N GLY A 481 -9.52 -27.54 21.31
CA GLY A 481 -10.18 -28.83 21.08
C GLY A 481 -11.39 -29.10 21.97
N LYS A 482 -11.52 -28.39 23.10
CA LYS A 482 -12.63 -28.54 24.05
C LYS A 482 -13.72 -27.48 23.87
N ARG A 483 -13.57 -26.58 22.89
CA ARG A 483 -14.50 -25.46 22.66
C ARG A 483 -15.88 -25.95 22.21
N SER A 484 -16.92 -25.20 22.55
CA SER A 484 -18.25 -25.34 21.95
C SER A 484 -18.37 -24.48 20.69
N GLY A 485 -19.08 -24.99 19.68
CA GLY A 485 -19.35 -24.28 18.43
C GLY A 485 -18.24 -24.38 17.37
N SER A 486 -18.54 -23.88 16.17
CA SER A 486 -17.73 -24.04 14.95
C SER A 486 -17.03 -22.75 14.47
N GLY A 487 -17.24 -21.63 15.18
CA GLY A 487 -16.68 -20.31 14.82
C GLY A 487 -15.15 -20.26 14.84
N ARG A 488 -14.60 -19.13 14.38
CA ARG A 488 -13.16 -18.84 14.42
C ARG A 488 -12.66 -18.84 15.87
N TYR A 489 -11.63 -19.63 16.17
CA TYR A 489 -10.98 -19.65 17.48
C TYR A 489 -9.59 -19.04 17.39
N VAL A 490 -9.39 -17.90 18.04
CA VAL A 490 -8.19 -17.07 17.95
C VAL A 490 -7.28 -17.33 19.15
N ILE A 491 -6.09 -17.84 18.87
CA ILE A 491 -5.00 -18.00 19.83
C ILE A 491 -3.99 -16.89 19.55
N TYR A 492 -3.88 -15.94 20.49
CA TYR A 492 -2.86 -14.89 20.41
C TYR A 492 -1.59 -15.34 21.12
N VAL A 493 -0.48 -15.38 20.39
CA VAL A 493 0.82 -15.78 20.90
C VAL A 493 1.71 -14.55 21.00
N LYS A 494 2.06 -14.14 22.22
CA LYS A 494 2.92 -12.97 22.45
C LYS A 494 4.34 -13.20 21.90
N ALA A 495 5.14 -12.13 21.86
CA ALA A 495 6.54 -12.20 21.51
C ALA A 495 7.29 -13.19 22.41
N GLY A 496 8.16 -14.00 21.80
CA GLY A 496 8.83 -15.10 22.47
C GLY A 496 9.32 -16.15 21.47
N THR A 497 10.20 -17.04 21.95
CA THR A 497 10.66 -18.21 21.19
C THR A 497 10.12 -19.47 21.85
N TYR A 498 9.15 -20.08 21.18
CA TYR A 498 8.41 -21.26 21.62
C TYR A 498 9.05 -22.51 21.01
N LYS A 499 9.78 -23.27 21.82
CA LYS A 499 10.43 -24.52 21.42
C LYS A 499 9.44 -25.68 21.53
N GLU A 500 8.57 -25.80 20.53
CA GLU A 500 7.46 -26.77 20.53
C GLU A 500 7.27 -27.36 19.12
N ASN A 501 6.91 -28.64 19.04
CA ASN A 501 6.34 -29.23 17.84
C ASN A 501 4.82 -29.25 17.98
N ILE A 502 4.10 -28.55 17.10
CA ILE A 502 2.64 -28.36 17.21
C ILE A 502 1.92 -29.07 16.08
N GLU A 503 0.83 -29.77 16.41
CA GLU A 503 -0.09 -30.36 15.43
C GLU A 503 -1.52 -29.83 15.63
N ILE A 504 -2.09 -29.27 14.57
CA ILE A 504 -3.48 -28.82 14.50
C ILE A 504 -4.24 -29.80 13.60
N GLY A 505 -4.72 -30.87 14.22
CA GLY A 505 -5.39 -31.99 13.54
C GLY A 505 -6.73 -31.64 12.90
N THR A 506 -7.29 -32.58 12.13
CA THR A 506 -8.52 -32.41 11.32
C THR A 506 -9.76 -31.96 12.11
N LYS A 507 -9.85 -32.31 13.39
CA LYS A 507 -10.95 -31.91 14.28
C LYS A 507 -10.87 -30.42 14.70
N LEU A 508 -9.70 -29.80 14.60
CA LEU A 508 -9.44 -28.42 15.00
C LEU A 508 -9.64 -27.46 13.81
N LYS A 509 -10.90 -27.30 13.37
CA LYS A 509 -11.25 -26.38 12.28
C LYS A 509 -11.23 -24.92 12.74
N ASN A 510 -11.04 -23.99 11.81
CA ASN A 510 -11.13 -22.54 12.02
C ASN A 510 -10.22 -21.99 13.14
N ILE A 511 -9.07 -22.63 13.38
CA ILE A 511 -8.06 -22.09 14.30
C ILE A 511 -7.34 -20.92 13.63
N MET A 512 -7.08 -19.87 14.40
CA MET A 512 -6.22 -18.76 14.01
C MET A 512 -5.10 -18.60 15.03
N LEU A 513 -3.85 -18.73 14.59
CA LEU A 513 -2.69 -18.30 15.36
C LEU A 513 -2.29 -16.89 14.92
N VAL A 514 -2.27 -15.96 15.86
CA VAL A 514 -1.80 -14.58 15.63
C VAL A 514 -0.64 -14.27 16.55
N GLY A 515 0.46 -13.77 16.00
CA GLY A 515 1.67 -13.38 16.73
C GLY A 515 1.89 -11.87 16.76
N ASP A 516 2.88 -11.43 17.54
CA ASP A 516 3.30 -10.02 17.65
C ASP A 516 4.06 -9.51 16.41
N GLY A 517 4.33 -10.39 15.44
CA GLY A 517 4.98 -10.08 14.16
C GLY A 517 6.11 -11.05 13.81
N ILE A 518 6.48 -11.05 12.53
CA ILE A 518 7.67 -11.76 12.01
C ILE A 518 8.90 -11.40 12.86
N GLY A 519 9.69 -12.40 13.23
CA GLY A 519 10.88 -12.26 14.07
C GLY A 519 10.62 -11.99 15.55
N LYS A 520 9.39 -11.72 15.98
CA LYS A 520 9.03 -11.49 17.39
C LYS A 520 8.41 -12.71 18.05
N THR A 521 7.42 -13.31 17.39
CA THR A 521 6.82 -14.58 17.82
C THR A 521 7.35 -15.69 16.94
N ILE A 522 8.13 -16.58 17.53
CA ILE A 522 8.85 -17.65 16.81
C ILE A 522 8.45 -19.00 17.40
N ILE A 523 7.95 -19.91 16.56
CA ILE A 523 7.76 -21.33 16.90
C ILE A 523 8.90 -22.10 16.24
N THR A 524 9.68 -22.83 17.04
CA THR A 524 10.91 -23.46 16.57
C THR A 524 11.04 -24.92 16.99
N GLY A 525 11.54 -25.74 16.07
CA GLY A 525 11.89 -27.15 16.28
C GLY A 525 13.12 -27.53 15.47
N SER A 526 13.55 -28.79 15.54
CA SER A 526 14.77 -29.27 14.88
C SER A 526 14.69 -30.71 14.37
N LYS A 527 13.48 -31.30 14.28
CA LYS A 527 13.29 -32.63 13.72
C LYS A 527 13.70 -32.63 12.24
N SER A 528 14.32 -33.71 11.78
CA SER A 528 14.85 -33.84 10.44
C SER A 528 15.04 -35.30 10.05
N VAL A 529 15.20 -35.57 8.75
CA VAL A 529 15.53 -36.92 8.25
C VAL A 529 16.90 -37.39 8.71
N GLY A 530 17.91 -36.51 8.71
CA GLY A 530 19.22 -36.83 9.29
C GLY A 530 19.16 -37.20 10.78
N GLY A 531 18.16 -36.69 11.50
CA GLY A 531 17.86 -37.03 12.89
C GLY A 531 16.87 -38.18 13.11
N GLY A 532 16.50 -38.94 12.05
CA GLY A 532 15.64 -40.13 12.16
C GLY A 532 14.13 -39.88 12.06
N ALA A 533 13.67 -38.65 11.80
CA ALA A 533 12.27 -38.38 11.50
C ALA A 533 11.96 -38.62 10.02
N THR A 534 10.70 -38.89 9.66
CA THR A 534 10.30 -38.77 8.24
C THR A 534 10.17 -37.30 7.86
N THR A 535 10.30 -36.94 6.58
CA THR A 535 10.04 -35.57 6.11
C THR A 535 8.69 -35.05 6.59
N PHE A 536 7.64 -35.88 6.50
CA PHE A 536 6.29 -35.54 6.95
C PHE A 536 6.21 -35.23 8.46
N ASN A 537 6.89 -36.03 9.30
CA ASN A 537 6.91 -35.89 10.76
C ASN A 537 8.00 -34.94 11.28
N SER A 538 8.83 -34.39 10.38
CA SER A 538 9.86 -33.41 10.73
C SER A 538 9.31 -32.00 10.98
N ALA A 539 8.05 -31.75 10.61
CA ALA A 539 7.41 -30.45 10.72
C ALA A 539 7.48 -29.88 12.14
N THR A 540 7.98 -28.65 12.28
CA THR A 540 7.87 -27.90 13.54
C THR A 540 6.41 -27.59 13.84
N VAL A 541 5.65 -27.11 12.83
CA VAL A 541 4.20 -26.98 12.94
C VAL A 541 3.52 -27.72 11.79
N ALA A 542 2.53 -28.55 12.11
CA ALA A 542 1.68 -29.23 11.15
C ALA A 542 0.23 -28.75 11.30
N VAL A 543 -0.38 -28.30 10.20
CA VAL A 543 -1.78 -27.85 10.18
C VAL A 543 -2.61 -28.64 9.17
N VAL A 544 -3.71 -29.23 9.64
CA VAL A 544 -4.59 -30.09 8.83
C VAL A 544 -6.06 -29.70 8.98
N GLY A 545 -6.48 -29.16 10.12
CA GLY A 545 -7.85 -28.66 10.32
C GLY A 545 -8.22 -27.52 9.38
N ASP A 546 -9.35 -27.64 8.67
CA ASP A 546 -9.79 -26.69 7.64
C ASP A 546 -9.91 -25.24 8.13
N GLY A 547 -9.65 -24.29 7.23
CA GLY A 547 -9.83 -22.87 7.47
C GLY A 547 -8.78 -22.28 8.39
N PHE A 548 -7.61 -22.90 8.55
CA PHE A 548 -6.53 -22.40 9.41
C PHE A 548 -6.05 -21.00 8.99
N ILE A 549 -5.74 -20.12 9.95
CA ILE A 549 -5.09 -18.83 9.67
C ILE A 549 -3.84 -18.67 10.54
N GLY A 550 -2.68 -18.46 9.92
CA GLY A 550 -1.47 -17.97 10.58
C GLY A 550 -1.24 -16.49 10.25
N ARG A 551 -0.98 -15.66 11.26
CA ARG A 551 -0.65 -14.24 11.03
C ARG A 551 0.47 -13.74 11.95
N GLY A 552 1.47 -13.08 11.40
CA GLY A 552 2.48 -12.40 12.23
C GLY A 552 3.36 -13.36 13.04
N ILE A 553 3.60 -14.57 12.54
CA ILE A 553 4.36 -15.63 13.24
C ILE A 553 5.50 -16.14 12.36
N THR A 554 6.62 -16.47 13.00
CA THR A 554 7.74 -17.18 12.37
C THR A 554 7.67 -18.65 12.71
N PHE A 555 7.65 -19.52 11.69
CA PHE A 555 7.77 -20.97 11.82
C PHE A 555 9.18 -21.36 11.40
N ARG A 556 9.95 -21.99 12.29
CA ARG A 556 11.37 -22.24 12.07
C ARG A 556 11.74 -23.70 12.35
N ASN A 557 12.55 -24.28 11.45
CA ASN A 557 13.28 -25.51 11.74
C ASN A 557 14.79 -25.22 11.76
N THR A 558 15.45 -25.52 12.88
CA THR A 558 16.88 -25.24 13.11
C THR A 558 17.78 -26.46 12.94
N ALA A 559 17.30 -27.55 12.31
CA ALA A 559 18.14 -28.73 12.07
C ALA A 559 19.42 -28.41 11.28
N GLY A 560 19.37 -27.42 10.39
CA GLY A 560 20.54 -27.02 9.58
C GLY A 560 20.67 -27.82 8.29
N ALA A 561 21.46 -27.30 7.35
CA ALA A 561 21.54 -27.84 5.99
C ALA A 561 22.16 -29.24 5.89
N GLN A 562 22.95 -29.66 6.89
CA GLN A 562 23.60 -30.98 6.93
C GLN A 562 22.64 -32.11 7.32
N ASN A 563 21.45 -31.78 7.85
CA ASN A 563 20.49 -32.75 8.36
C ASN A 563 19.41 -33.14 7.34
N HIS A 564 19.65 -32.84 6.05
CA HIS A 564 18.73 -33.11 4.94
C HIS A 564 17.34 -32.50 5.17
N GLN A 565 16.25 -33.20 4.82
CA GLN A 565 14.88 -32.69 4.89
C GLN A 565 14.48 -32.32 6.33
N ALA A 566 14.05 -31.08 6.54
CA ALA A 566 13.66 -30.58 7.85
C ALA A 566 12.58 -29.49 7.73
N VAL A 567 11.32 -29.88 7.92
CA VAL A 567 10.17 -29.01 7.65
C VAL A 567 9.92 -28.01 8.77
N ALA A 568 9.78 -26.73 8.43
CA ALA A 568 9.36 -25.68 9.37
C ALA A 568 7.84 -25.65 9.52
N LEU A 569 7.11 -25.62 8.41
CA LEU A 569 5.65 -25.73 8.39
C LEU A 569 5.21 -26.77 7.36
N ARG A 570 4.29 -27.64 7.77
CA ARG A 570 3.48 -28.47 6.87
C ARG A 570 2.02 -28.05 6.92
N SER A 571 1.43 -27.72 5.77
CA SER A 571 -0.01 -27.45 5.66
C SER A 571 -0.68 -28.44 4.73
N GLY A 572 -1.69 -29.14 5.26
CA GLY A 572 -2.70 -29.89 4.51
C GLY A 572 -4.11 -29.36 4.76
N SER A 573 -4.25 -28.16 5.33
CA SER A 573 -5.53 -27.53 5.66
C SER A 573 -6.15 -26.88 4.43
N ASP A 574 -7.39 -27.26 4.08
CA ASP A 574 -8.12 -26.58 3.01
C ASP A 574 -8.57 -25.19 3.45
N LEU A 575 -8.58 -24.24 2.52
CA LEU A 575 -8.91 -22.83 2.78
C LEU A 575 -8.00 -22.20 3.85
N SER A 576 -6.73 -22.60 3.90
CA SER A 576 -5.77 -22.04 4.86
C SER A 576 -5.12 -20.76 4.36
N VAL A 577 -4.87 -19.80 5.28
CA VAL A 577 -4.20 -18.54 5.00
C VAL A 577 -2.99 -18.32 5.88
N PHE A 578 -1.92 -17.81 5.29
CA PHE A 578 -0.75 -17.31 6.00
C PHE A 578 -0.50 -15.87 5.57
N TYR A 579 -0.54 -14.94 6.52
CA TYR A 579 -0.40 -13.51 6.25
C TYR A 579 0.67 -12.88 7.13
N GLN A 580 1.70 -12.30 6.51
CA GLN A 580 2.84 -11.74 7.24
C GLN A 580 3.46 -12.78 8.19
N CYS A 581 3.73 -13.97 7.67
CA CYS A 581 4.46 -15.03 8.34
C CYS A 581 5.87 -15.18 7.78
N SER A 582 6.78 -15.73 8.57
CA SER A 582 8.10 -16.16 8.10
C SER A 582 8.23 -17.68 8.20
N PHE A 583 8.84 -18.30 7.20
CA PHE A 583 9.13 -19.73 7.14
C PHE A 583 10.63 -19.91 6.96
N GLU A 584 11.28 -20.48 7.98
CA GLU A 584 12.73 -20.46 8.08
C GLU A 584 13.28 -21.89 8.22
N GLY A 585 14.06 -22.31 7.24
CA GLY A 585 14.75 -23.59 7.25
C GLY A 585 15.88 -23.63 6.23
N TYR A 586 16.18 -24.85 5.78
CA TYR A 586 17.11 -25.13 4.69
C TYR A 586 16.40 -26.00 3.65
N GLN A 587 16.67 -27.31 3.63
CA GLN A 587 15.98 -28.24 2.75
C GLN A 587 14.55 -28.51 3.25
N ASP A 588 13.59 -28.51 2.32
CA ASP A 588 12.18 -28.84 2.58
C ASP A 588 11.49 -27.91 3.60
N THR A 589 11.80 -26.60 3.58
CA THR A 589 11.32 -25.64 4.60
C THR A 589 9.79 -25.59 4.71
N LEU A 590 9.09 -25.44 3.59
CA LEU A 590 7.64 -25.26 3.55
C LEU A 590 6.97 -26.38 2.75
N TYR A 591 6.29 -27.27 3.47
CA TYR A 591 5.55 -28.38 2.87
C TYR A 591 4.09 -27.98 2.63
N VAL A 592 3.81 -27.46 1.43
CA VAL A 592 2.46 -27.21 0.90
C VAL A 592 1.82 -28.53 0.45
N HIS A 593 1.55 -29.39 1.44
CA HIS A 593 1.23 -30.80 1.25
C HIS A 593 0.01 -31.03 0.35
N SER A 594 -1.15 -30.47 0.68
CA SER A 594 -2.42 -30.73 -0.01
C SER A 594 -3.45 -29.60 0.17
N ASN A 595 -4.56 -29.68 -0.58
CA ASN A 595 -5.72 -28.77 -0.51
C ASN A 595 -5.42 -27.31 -0.95
N ARG A 596 -6.40 -26.40 -0.80
CA ARG A 596 -6.28 -25.00 -1.23
C ARG A 596 -5.64 -24.13 -0.16
N GLN A 597 -4.62 -23.38 -0.54
CA GLN A 597 -3.84 -22.56 0.41
C GLN A 597 -3.50 -21.19 -0.18
N PHE A 598 -3.41 -20.16 0.67
CA PHE A 598 -3.03 -18.81 0.27
C PHE A 598 -1.98 -18.21 1.20
N TYR A 599 -0.88 -17.72 0.63
CA TYR A 599 0.22 -17.09 1.36
C TYR A 599 0.38 -15.66 0.87
N ARG A 600 0.34 -14.68 1.77
CA ARG A 600 0.35 -13.25 1.43
C ARG A 600 1.37 -12.49 2.28
N GLU A 601 2.24 -11.74 1.62
CA GLU A 601 3.26 -10.89 2.29
C GLU A 601 4.11 -11.69 3.29
N CYS A 602 4.42 -12.94 2.96
CA CYS A 602 5.26 -13.81 3.79
C CYS A 602 6.74 -13.75 3.34
N ASP A 603 7.63 -14.09 4.26
CA ASP A 603 9.04 -14.36 3.97
C ASP A 603 9.29 -15.87 4.00
N ILE A 604 9.91 -16.42 2.96
CA ILE A 604 10.22 -17.85 2.86
C ILE A 604 11.73 -18.00 2.62
N TYR A 605 12.42 -18.73 3.50
CA TYR A 605 13.85 -18.95 3.43
C TYR A 605 14.18 -20.44 3.28
N GLY A 606 15.06 -20.81 2.36
CA GLY A 606 15.53 -22.19 2.28
C GLY A 606 16.57 -22.42 1.19
N THR A 607 16.89 -23.69 0.95
CA THR A 607 17.93 -24.11 0.01
C THR A 607 17.40 -25.04 -1.07
N VAL A 608 17.24 -26.32 -0.75
CA VAL A 608 16.79 -27.38 -1.65
C VAL A 608 15.30 -27.62 -1.43
N ASP A 609 14.52 -27.57 -2.50
CA ASP A 609 13.10 -27.92 -2.55
C ASP A 609 12.26 -27.22 -1.48
N PHE A 610 12.63 -25.99 -1.15
CA PHE A 610 12.16 -25.38 0.10
C PHE A 610 10.70 -24.89 0.06
N ILE A 611 10.05 -24.94 -1.11
CA ILE A 611 8.59 -24.92 -1.27
C ILE A 611 8.17 -26.17 -2.06
N PHE A 612 7.56 -27.15 -1.41
CA PHE A 612 7.27 -28.43 -2.05
C PHE A 612 5.93 -29.02 -1.61
N GLY A 613 5.42 -29.96 -2.41
CA GLY A 613 4.15 -30.66 -2.16
C GLY A 613 3.18 -30.62 -3.32
N ASN A 614 1.91 -30.96 -3.05
CA ASN A 614 0.86 -31.11 -4.07
C ASN A 614 -0.43 -30.34 -3.71
N ALA A 615 -0.34 -29.23 -2.98
CA ALA A 615 -1.46 -28.31 -2.79
C ALA A 615 -1.87 -27.59 -4.09
N ALA A 616 -3.08 -27.03 -4.10
CA ALA A 616 -3.43 -25.93 -4.99
C ALA A 616 -3.14 -24.62 -4.25
N VAL A 617 -1.99 -24.00 -4.51
CA VAL A 617 -1.49 -22.89 -3.67
C VAL A 617 -1.11 -21.67 -4.48
N VAL A 618 -1.46 -20.48 -3.95
CA VAL A 618 -1.00 -19.19 -4.46
C VAL A 618 -0.18 -18.46 -3.40
N PHE A 619 1.05 -18.10 -3.76
CA PHE A 619 1.89 -17.16 -3.03
C PHE A 619 1.74 -15.79 -3.70
N GLN A 620 1.33 -14.77 -2.95
CA GLN A 620 1.10 -13.43 -3.47
C GLN A 620 1.86 -12.39 -2.66
N ASN A 621 2.64 -11.54 -3.33
CA ASN A 621 3.42 -10.46 -2.69
C ASN A 621 4.43 -10.95 -1.64
N CYS A 622 4.85 -12.21 -1.70
CA CYS A 622 5.83 -12.79 -0.78
C CYS A 622 7.28 -12.46 -1.19
N ASN A 623 8.19 -12.53 -0.23
CA ASN A 623 9.63 -12.55 -0.48
C ASN A 623 10.16 -13.98 -0.29
N ILE A 624 10.92 -14.46 -1.26
CA ILE A 624 11.45 -15.82 -1.35
C ILE A 624 12.97 -15.70 -1.41
N TYR A 625 13.63 -16.22 -0.39
CA TYR A 625 15.05 -16.03 -0.13
C TYR A 625 15.80 -17.36 -0.20
N ALA A 626 16.58 -17.53 -1.27
CA ALA A 626 17.48 -18.67 -1.38
C ALA A 626 18.70 -18.45 -0.48
N ARG A 627 19.03 -19.44 0.34
CA ARG A 627 20.16 -19.43 1.27
C ARG A 627 21.37 -20.15 0.68
N ASN A 628 22.52 -20.07 1.34
CA ASN A 628 23.72 -20.81 0.92
C ASN A 628 23.58 -22.33 1.19
N PRO A 629 23.53 -23.20 0.16
CA PRO A 629 23.44 -24.64 0.33
C PRO A 629 24.83 -25.30 0.45
N PRO A 630 24.95 -26.41 1.19
CA PRO A 630 26.18 -27.24 1.19
C PRO A 630 26.55 -27.72 -0.23
N ASN A 631 25.56 -28.16 -1.02
CA ASN A 631 25.77 -28.78 -2.33
C ASN A 631 25.80 -27.78 -3.50
N LYS A 632 26.01 -26.47 -3.20
CA LYS A 632 26.08 -25.38 -4.20
C LYS A 632 24.90 -25.31 -5.18
N THR A 633 23.77 -25.90 -4.83
CA THR A 633 22.56 -25.95 -5.64
C THR A 633 21.34 -25.65 -4.77
N ASN A 634 20.49 -24.73 -5.25
CA ASN A 634 19.19 -24.42 -4.67
C ASN A 634 18.07 -24.70 -5.66
N THR A 635 16.92 -25.12 -5.16
CA THR A 635 15.68 -25.27 -5.92
C THR A 635 14.55 -24.63 -5.12
N VAL A 636 13.93 -23.59 -5.69
CA VAL A 636 12.85 -22.88 -5.02
C VAL A 636 11.64 -23.78 -4.85
N THR A 637 11.26 -24.52 -5.89
CA THR A 637 10.07 -25.38 -5.87
C THR A 637 10.37 -26.83 -6.23
N ALA A 638 9.63 -27.75 -5.60
CA ALA A 638 9.55 -29.15 -6.00
C ALA A 638 8.08 -29.61 -5.95
N GLN A 639 7.36 -29.35 -7.04
CA GLN A 639 5.92 -29.60 -7.08
C GLN A 639 5.64 -31.08 -7.43
N GLY A 640 4.77 -31.70 -6.64
CA GLY A 640 4.56 -33.15 -6.60
C GLY A 640 3.25 -33.64 -7.21
N ARG A 641 2.74 -33.04 -8.29
CA ARG A 641 1.53 -33.54 -8.96
C ARG A 641 1.80 -34.83 -9.72
N THR A 642 1.07 -35.89 -9.39
CA THR A 642 1.27 -37.25 -9.92
C THR A 642 0.27 -37.64 -11.01
N ASP A 643 -0.85 -36.92 -11.13
CA ASP A 643 -1.92 -37.22 -12.10
C ASP A 643 -2.36 -35.92 -12.79
N PRO A 644 -2.54 -35.91 -14.13
CA PRO A 644 -2.90 -34.71 -14.88
C PRO A 644 -4.27 -34.14 -14.51
N ASN A 645 -5.18 -34.97 -13.99
CA ASN A 645 -6.54 -34.60 -13.57
C ASN A 645 -6.57 -33.92 -12.19
N GLN A 646 -5.47 -33.96 -11.43
CA GLN A 646 -5.36 -33.18 -10.21
C GLN A 646 -5.32 -31.67 -10.54
N ASN A 647 -6.17 -30.91 -9.86
CA ASN A 647 -6.28 -29.45 -9.98
C ASN A 647 -5.25 -28.69 -9.11
N THR A 648 -4.09 -29.32 -8.84
CA THR A 648 -3.06 -28.84 -7.91
C THR A 648 -1.88 -28.19 -8.64
N GLY A 649 -1.03 -27.48 -7.90
CA GLY A 649 0.12 -26.76 -8.46
C GLY A 649 0.56 -25.61 -7.56
N ILE A 650 1.75 -25.08 -7.84
CA ILE A 650 2.31 -23.93 -7.12
C ILE A 650 2.26 -22.70 -8.03
N SER A 651 1.54 -21.66 -7.62
CA SER A 651 1.51 -20.36 -8.31
C SER A 651 2.20 -19.29 -7.46
N ILE A 652 3.23 -18.66 -8.03
CA ILE A 652 4.01 -17.59 -7.38
C ILE A 652 3.74 -16.28 -8.13
N GLN A 653 2.89 -15.43 -7.55
CA GLN A 653 2.36 -14.22 -8.18
C GLN A 653 2.86 -12.95 -7.49
N ASN A 654 3.42 -12.01 -8.25
CA ASN A 654 3.89 -10.71 -7.75
C ASN A 654 4.85 -10.84 -6.53
N CYS A 655 5.66 -11.90 -6.51
CA CYS A 655 6.62 -12.18 -5.44
C CYS A 655 8.01 -11.62 -5.79
N ARG A 656 8.99 -11.86 -4.91
CA ARG A 656 10.41 -11.63 -5.18
C ARG A 656 11.22 -12.89 -4.87
N VAL A 657 12.06 -13.32 -5.80
CA VAL A 657 13.05 -14.40 -5.59
C VAL A 657 14.44 -13.77 -5.56
N THR A 658 15.09 -13.79 -4.40
CA THR A 658 16.38 -13.13 -4.15
C THR A 658 17.29 -13.98 -3.28
N ALA A 659 18.57 -13.59 -3.16
CA ALA A 659 19.51 -14.24 -2.24
C ALA A 659 19.31 -13.74 -0.80
N ALA A 660 19.27 -14.66 0.16
CA ALA A 660 19.41 -14.35 1.57
C ALA A 660 20.81 -13.79 1.85
N SER A 661 20.99 -13.13 3.00
CA SER A 661 22.27 -12.49 3.38
C SER A 661 23.46 -13.44 3.35
N ASP A 662 23.26 -14.70 3.72
CA ASP A 662 24.29 -15.75 3.70
C ASP A 662 24.67 -16.24 2.30
N LEU A 663 23.87 -15.94 1.27
CA LEU A 663 24.15 -16.30 -0.13
C LEU A 663 24.68 -15.11 -0.96
N LYS A 664 24.37 -13.86 -0.60
CA LYS A 664 24.64 -12.67 -1.43
C LYS A 664 26.09 -12.56 -1.93
N GLY A 665 27.09 -12.92 -1.12
CA GLY A 665 28.51 -12.87 -1.50
C GLY A 665 29.01 -14.08 -2.30
N SER A 666 28.17 -15.09 -2.53
CA SER A 666 28.54 -16.38 -3.15
C SER A 666 27.60 -16.78 -4.30
N THR A 667 26.74 -15.88 -4.77
CA THR A 667 25.73 -16.16 -5.81
C THR A 667 26.35 -16.72 -7.11
N GLY A 668 27.54 -16.27 -7.50
CA GLY A 668 28.25 -16.79 -8.67
C GLY A 668 28.74 -18.25 -8.55
N SER A 669 28.82 -18.78 -7.32
CA SER A 669 29.27 -20.16 -7.02
C SER A 669 28.13 -21.13 -6.71
N VAL A 670 26.89 -20.64 -6.65
CA VAL A 670 25.70 -21.42 -6.28
C VAL A 670 24.67 -21.35 -7.40
N LYS A 671 24.28 -22.51 -7.93
CA LYS A 671 23.24 -22.59 -8.96
C LYS A 671 21.86 -22.57 -8.30
N THR A 672 21.08 -21.51 -8.49
CA THR A 672 19.69 -21.44 -7.98
C THR A 672 18.69 -21.58 -9.10
N TYR A 673 17.78 -22.55 -8.99
CA TYR A 673 16.73 -22.80 -9.98
C TYR A 673 15.34 -22.50 -9.41
N LEU A 674 14.41 -22.12 -10.28
CA LEU A 674 13.00 -21.90 -9.96
C LEU A 674 12.32 -23.19 -9.45
N GLY A 675 12.77 -24.36 -9.92
CA GLY A 675 12.33 -25.63 -9.38
C GLY A 675 12.80 -26.85 -10.17
N ARG A 676 12.31 -28.02 -9.72
CA ARG A 676 12.52 -29.32 -10.35
C ARG A 676 11.31 -30.25 -10.19
N PRO A 677 11.04 -31.15 -11.17
CA PRO A 677 9.81 -31.93 -11.20
C PRO A 677 9.89 -33.17 -10.30
N TRP A 678 9.49 -33.03 -9.04
CA TRP A 678 9.45 -34.17 -8.10
C TRP A 678 8.54 -35.30 -8.60
N GLN A 679 7.48 -34.98 -9.35
CA GLN A 679 6.52 -35.96 -9.88
C GLN A 679 6.18 -35.71 -11.35
N GLN A 680 5.65 -36.73 -12.03
CA GLN A 680 5.49 -36.80 -13.49
C GLN A 680 4.73 -35.62 -14.11
N TYR A 681 3.74 -35.06 -13.41
CA TYR A 681 2.89 -33.98 -13.92
C TYR A 681 3.12 -32.66 -13.18
N SER A 682 4.34 -32.46 -12.65
CA SER A 682 4.74 -31.29 -11.87
C SER A 682 4.24 -29.99 -12.50
N ARG A 683 3.60 -29.11 -11.73
CA ARG A 683 3.00 -27.88 -12.23
C ARG A 683 3.31 -26.67 -11.36
N THR A 684 4.12 -25.76 -11.89
CA THR A 684 4.57 -24.55 -11.20
C THR A 684 4.55 -23.36 -12.14
N VAL A 685 4.08 -22.21 -11.69
CA VAL A 685 4.15 -20.96 -12.45
C VAL A 685 4.71 -19.80 -11.64
N PHE A 686 5.48 -18.93 -12.31
CA PHE A 686 5.94 -17.65 -11.79
C PHE A 686 5.33 -16.52 -12.63
N LEU A 687 4.48 -15.70 -12.02
CA LEU A 687 3.70 -14.67 -12.68
C LEU A 687 4.01 -13.29 -12.10
N LYS A 688 4.40 -12.32 -12.95
CA LYS A 688 4.72 -10.94 -12.55
C LYS A 688 5.71 -10.85 -11.38
N THR A 689 6.58 -11.85 -11.25
CA THR A 689 7.49 -12.00 -10.12
C THR A 689 8.84 -11.41 -10.44
N PHE A 690 9.46 -10.74 -9.47
CA PHE A 690 10.84 -10.26 -9.61
C PHE A 690 11.80 -11.43 -9.38
N LEU A 691 12.62 -11.75 -10.38
CA LEU A 691 13.65 -12.77 -10.35
C LEU A 691 15.01 -12.07 -10.39
N ASP A 692 15.75 -12.16 -9.29
CA ASP A 692 17.10 -11.58 -9.19
C ASP A 692 18.14 -12.46 -9.91
N SER A 693 19.36 -11.95 -10.02
CA SER A 693 20.48 -12.48 -10.81
C SER A 693 20.97 -13.85 -10.35
N LEU A 694 20.59 -14.30 -9.15
CA LEU A 694 20.90 -15.65 -8.67
C LEU A 694 20.20 -16.76 -9.47
N VAL A 695 19.07 -16.44 -10.15
CA VAL A 695 18.33 -17.43 -10.92
C VAL A 695 19.16 -17.84 -12.13
N ASN A 696 19.52 -19.12 -12.18
CA ASN A 696 20.32 -19.67 -13.26
C ASN A 696 19.61 -19.43 -14.61
N PRO A 697 20.34 -19.08 -15.70
CA PRO A 697 19.73 -18.84 -17.02
C PRO A 697 18.86 -19.98 -17.54
N ALA A 698 19.19 -21.24 -17.22
CA ALA A 698 18.37 -22.41 -17.56
C ALA A 698 16.98 -22.36 -16.89
N GLY A 699 16.85 -21.66 -15.77
CA GLY A 699 15.62 -21.47 -14.99
C GLY A 699 15.24 -22.67 -14.15
N TRP A 700 15.20 -23.86 -14.76
CA TRP A 700 14.67 -25.09 -14.18
C TRP A 700 15.72 -26.20 -14.21
N MET A 701 15.64 -27.14 -13.25
CA MET A 701 16.59 -28.25 -13.13
C MET A 701 15.86 -29.60 -13.33
N PRO A 702 16.41 -30.56 -14.10
CA PRO A 702 15.84 -31.89 -14.19
C PRO A 702 15.80 -32.57 -12.82
N TRP A 703 14.83 -33.46 -12.61
CA TRP A 703 14.83 -34.34 -11.44
C TRP A 703 15.82 -35.48 -11.61
N SER A 704 15.69 -36.24 -12.71
CA SER A 704 16.61 -37.30 -13.12
C SER A 704 16.43 -37.59 -14.61
N GLY A 705 17.50 -37.46 -15.40
CA GLY A 705 17.46 -37.65 -16.86
C GLY A 705 16.32 -36.87 -17.53
N ASN A 706 15.53 -37.57 -18.36
CA ASN A 706 14.37 -37.01 -19.07
C ASN A 706 13.03 -37.19 -18.33
N PHE A 707 13.05 -37.59 -17.06
CA PHE A 707 11.82 -37.78 -16.28
C PHE A 707 10.97 -36.50 -16.25
N ALA A 708 9.67 -36.64 -16.52
CA ALA A 708 8.63 -35.60 -16.50
C ALA A 708 8.78 -34.43 -17.49
N LEU A 709 9.90 -34.31 -18.22
CA LEU A 709 10.20 -33.12 -19.04
C LEU A 709 9.15 -32.86 -20.14
N ASP A 710 8.48 -33.91 -20.61
CA ASP A 710 7.41 -33.84 -21.62
C ASP A 710 6.00 -33.65 -21.06
N THR A 711 5.80 -33.90 -19.76
CA THR A 711 4.47 -33.98 -19.12
C THR A 711 4.25 -32.95 -18.02
N LEU A 712 5.32 -32.33 -17.49
CA LEU A 712 5.25 -31.21 -16.56
C LEU A 712 4.65 -29.96 -17.22
N TYR A 713 4.25 -28.99 -16.41
CA TYR A 713 3.87 -27.64 -16.86
C TYR A 713 4.59 -26.60 -16.02
N TYR A 714 5.66 -26.02 -16.56
CA TYR A 714 6.42 -24.94 -15.94
C TYR A 714 6.27 -23.65 -16.73
N GLY A 715 5.68 -22.64 -16.09
CA GLY A 715 5.27 -21.41 -16.75
C GLY A 715 5.93 -20.15 -16.18
N GLU A 716 6.36 -19.25 -17.05
CA GLU A 716 6.80 -17.90 -16.68
C GLU A 716 5.98 -16.85 -17.44
N TYR A 717 5.40 -15.88 -16.73
CA TYR A 717 4.57 -14.81 -17.32
C TYR A 717 4.97 -13.44 -16.78
N MET A 718 5.42 -12.54 -17.66
CA MET A 718 5.74 -11.14 -17.33
C MET A 718 6.62 -10.96 -16.08
N ASN A 719 7.53 -11.90 -15.83
CA ASN A 719 8.51 -11.77 -14.76
C ASN A 719 9.48 -10.62 -15.08
N THR A 720 10.09 -10.05 -14.05
CA THR A 720 11.01 -8.91 -14.18
C THR A 720 12.28 -9.14 -13.37
N GLY A 721 13.31 -8.35 -13.61
CA GLY A 721 14.59 -8.47 -12.90
C GLY A 721 15.66 -9.22 -13.71
N PRO A 722 16.92 -9.17 -13.27
CA PRO A 722 18.04 -9.70 -14.05
C PRO A 722 17.97 -11.21 -14.30
N GLY A 723 17.30 -11.97 -13.44
CA GLY A 723 17.09 -13.42 -13.62
C GLY A 723 15.87 -13.80 -14.46
N SER A 724 15.10 -12.82 -14.96
CA SER A 724 13.82 -13.08 -15.64
C SER A 724 13.91 -13.31 -17.15
N SER A 725 15.10 -13.18 -17.75
CA SER A 725 15.26 -13.46 -19.19
C SER A 725 14.97 -14.92 -19.48
N THR A 726 14.13 -15.18 -20.48
CA THR A 726 13.76 -16.54 -20.89
C THR A 726 14.58 -17.07 -22.07
N ALA A 727 15.51 -16.27 -22.61
CA ALA A 727 16.24 -16.59 -23.84
C ALA A 727 17.10 -17.87 -23.76
N ASN A 728 17.61 -18.18 -22.56
CA ASN A 728 18.49 -19.32 -22.31
C ASN A 728 17.85 -20.39 -21.40
N ARG A 729 16.52 -20.39 -21.33
CA ARG A 729 15.78 -21.39 -20.55
C ARG A 729 15.89 -22.76 -21.19
N VAL A 730 15.64 -23.79 -20.39
CA VAL A 730 15.52 -25.17 -20.86
C VAL A 730 14.54 -25.29 -22.04
N ASN A 731 14.79 -26.23 -22.95
CA ASN A 731 13.98 -26.48 -24.14
C ASN A 731 12.97 -27.63 -23.95
N TRP A 732 12.56 -27.91 -22.71
CA TRP A 732 11.64 -29.01 -22.40
C TRP A 732 10.26 -28.74 -22.99
N LYS A 733 9.58 -29.79 -23.49
CA LYS A 733 8.22 -29.65 -24.02
C LYS A 733 7.22 -29.13 -22.98
N GLY A 734 7.42 -29.47 -21.70
CA GLY A 734 6.60 -28.97 -20.58
C GLY A 734 6.95 -27.56 -20.09
N TYR A 735 8.01 -26.92 -20.61
CA TYR A 735 8.34 -25.54 -20.27
C TYR A 735 7.63 -24.56 -21.21
N HIS A 736 7.09 -23.48 -20.64
CA HIS A 736 6.29 -22.51 -21.36
C HIS A 736 6.65 -21.07 -20.95
N VAL A 737 7.07 -20.26 -21.93
CA VAL A 737 6.98 -18.80 -21.81
C VAL A 737 5.54 -18.42 -22.10
N ILE A 738 4.78 -18.06 -21.06
CA ILE A 738 3.38 -17.72 -21.21
C ILE A 738 3.29 -16.27 -21.73
N THR A 739 2.64 -16.10 -22.87
CA THR A 739 2.41 -14.77 -23.50
C THR A 739 0.96 -14.31 -23.39
N SER A 740 0.02 -15.23 -23.20
CA SER A 740 -1.40 -14.95 -23.07
C SER A 740 -1.80 -14.64 -21.63
N ALA A 741 -2.39 -13.46 -21.41
CA ALA A 741 -2.99 -13.11 -20.13
C ALA A 741 -4.13 -14.07 -19.73
N THR A 742 -4.86 -14.63 -20.70
CA THR A 742 -5.92 -15.62 -20.45
C THR A 742 -5.34 -16.91 -19.88
N GLU A 743 -4.22 -17.37 -20.41
CA GLU A 743 -3.53 -18.57 -19.91
C GLU A 743 -2.97 -18.34 -18.51
N ALA A 744 -2.27 -17.23 -18.30
CA ALA A 744 -1.73 -16.87 -16.99
C ALA A 744 -2.82 -16.66 -15.94
N SER A 745 -4.00 -16.15 -16.33
CA SER A 745 -5.14 -15.93 -15.43
C SER A 745 -5.67 -17.22 -14.80
N LYS A 746 -5.46 -18.40 -15.41
CA LYS A 746 -5.88 -19.69 -14.83
C LYS A 746 -5.22 -19.97 -13.48
N PHE A 747 -4.05 -19.38 -13.23
CA PHE A 747 -3.24 -19.60 -12.03
C PHE A 747 -3.35 -18.46 -11.01
N THR A 748 -4.29 -17.51 -11.18
CA THR A 748 -4.53 -16.44 -10.20
C THR A 748 -5.39 -16.93 -9.03
N VAL A 749 -5.43 -16.15 -7.96
CA VAL A 749 -6.23 -16.44 -6.75
C VAL A 749 -7.69 -16.78 -7.07
N GLY A 750 -8.33 -15.99 -7.92
CA GLY A 750 -9.74 -16.16 -8.27
C GLY A 750 -10.04 -17.48 -8.99
N ASN A 751 -9.20 -17.86 -9.95
CA ASN A 751 -9.45 -19.03 -10.81
C ASN A 751 -8.84 -20.32 -10.24
N PHE A 752 -7.65 -20.26 -9.66
CA PHE A 752 -6.89 -21.45 -9.28
C PHE A 752 -7.33 -22.04 -7.94
N ILE A 753 -7.66 -21.18 -6.98
CA ILE A 753 -8.02 -21.59 -5.61
C ILE A 753 -9.42 -21.10 -5.21
N ALA A 754 -10.21 -20.62 -6.17
CA ALA A 754 -11.53 -20.04 -5.94
C ALA A 754 -11.52 -18.93 -4.86
N GLY A 755 -10.44 -18.16 -4.75
CA GLY A 755 -10.18 -17.28 -3.61
C GLY A 755 -11.29 -16.26 -3.31
N GLY A 756 -12.03 -15.84 -4.33
CA GLY A 756 -13.18 -14.94 -4.17
C GLY A 756 -14.31 -15.48 -3.29
N SER A 757 -14.44 -16.81 -3.13
CA SER A 757 -15.51 -17.42 -2.34
C SER A 757 -15.20 -17.50 -0.84
N TRP A 758 -13.92 -17.42 -0.43
CA TRP A 758 -13.53 -17.72 0.96
C TRP A 758 -12.52 -16.73 1.56
N LEU A 759 -11.61 -16.14 0.78
CA LEU A 759 -10.63 -15.18 1.30
C LEU A 759 -11.25 -13.91 1.90
N PRO A 760 -12.38 -13.34 1.40
CA PRO A 760 -13.01 -12.18 2.04
C PRO A 760 -13.36 -12.40 3.52
N ALA A 761 -13.76 -13.61 3.90
CA ALA A 761 -14.10 -13.95 5.29
C ALA A 761 -12.88 -13.94 6.23
N THR A 762 -11.67 -14.07 5.69
CA THR A 762 -10.41 -14.09 6.44
C THR A 762 -9.92 -12.69 6.81
N ASN A 763 -10.42 -11.65 6.12
CA ASN A 763 -9.94 -10.27 6.18
C ASN A 763 -8.46 -10.07 5.77
N VAL A 764 -7.83 -11.08 5.17
CA VAL A 764 -6.49 -10.96 4.56
C VAL A 764 -6.64 -10.31 3.18
N PRO A 765 -5.81 -9.31 2.82
CA PRO A 765 -5.83 -8.72 1.49
C PRO A 765 -5.43 -9.74 0.42
N PHE A 766 -6.10 -9.69 -0.73
CA PHE A 766 -5.75 -10.50 -1.89
C PHE A 766 -6.14 -9.80 -3.19
N THR A 767 -5.37 -10.02 -4.24
CA THR A 767 -5.73 -9.65 -5.60
C THR A 767 -6.27 -10.90 -6.31
N SER A 768 -7.50 -10.85 -6.81
CA SER A 768 -8.16 -12.01 -7.42
C SER A 768 -7.59 -12.39 -8.79
N GLY A 769 -7.24 -11.38 -9.61
CA GLY A 769 -6.73 -11.53 -10.98
C GLY A 769 -5.22 -11.31 -11.10
N LEU A 770 -4.76 -11.10 -12.34
CA LEU A 770 -3.36 -10.87 -12.71
C LEU A 770 -2.82 -9.52 -12.27
#